data_AF-A0A2E9U4R7-F1
#
_entry.id   AF-A0A2E9U4R7-F1
#
_cell.length_a   1.000
_cell.length_b   1.000
_cell.length_c   1.000
_cell.angle_alpha   90.00
_cell.angle_beta   90.00
_cell.angle_gamma   90.00
#
_symmetry.space_group_name_H-M   'P 1'
#
loop_
_entity.id
_entity.type
_entity.pdbx_description
1 polymer ?
#
loop_
_entity_poly.entity_id
_entity_poly.type
_entity_poly.pdbx_seq_one_letter_code
_entity_poly.pdbx_strand_id
1 'polypeptide(L)'
;MPKMNAKKLFLNLLLFIVTLISLVSIVNAQEDFTASSTGTVNLCPCSNQAYTVTVENTGTIASSYVVLANGAAKEWVTFNPDKFILNPGQKGAFSVIVNSVCNTEGDYDLETFIIANNRLTKVVKQALKFSQCYDYSLDYGEVVEEARESISFLPYESPYLLCKNEQKAVPILITNNENFGNKYKVFLDAPEWAKLNVDSASLVAKKSGIFLINFDTTDIEGKFNFKLNAISELGKVQRKKNIEVNVEECYALEIELEKEKDTICSGEDKSYEITVKNIGALGQNVKLELDAPEWVSLGNVSFFDLNPEEEKTATLSVNPEDDVSGSFLVTALAIIENKTKSIDDMQFDVVPKLACYQADISTKTSVTNLYSEDLFFAKVRNDGIKKTHYKVSLDGVSWVSVSPETLELNSGQTGNLNLIVNPGTGVEPGTYGVKINLDSNGAVYSKNVDLVLRKESEFMKKLKENVKFYQYYIYLLIVIVILIIIFRKPIIRIKNKTQKNYEKYKVKQEKLRALKISRKEKEEERKKEEEKKKKKELEEKEKARKKETEKKESKKKIKILKKISINKLWYYVLLFVVAVIFIGHNARLFNAKYLHIYIKNIFIGYLYYILIGVGTIVVLFLLVLFYNYLGKKGKMPKNQRFLAPTTLEKKKVKKVVKKAEKKTKKGTEWYNKPSYVIAIFLPIIILLAALAYLNLFDDIRDFFVLYQYYFVLGILILIVIILLIRFYKPLFEFLKE
;
A
#
# COMPACT_ATOMS: atom_id res chain seq x y z
N MET A 1 92.81 94.29 64.52
CA MET A 1 91.65 93.40 64.29
C MET A 1 90.69 93.55 65.46
N PRO A 2 89.50 94.15 65.30
CA PRO A 2 88.63 94.41 66.43
C PRO A 2 87.99 93.11 66.92
N LYS A 3 88.23 92.78 68.19
CA LYS A 3 87.53 91.73 68.93
C LYS A 3 86.03 92.04 68.92
N MET A 4 85.29 91.45 67.99
CA MET A 4 83.84 91.44 68.03
C MET A 4 83.39 90.60 69.22
N ASN A 5 82.72 91.27 70.15
CA ASN A 5 82.28 90.74 71.43
C ASN A 5 81.17 89.69 71.16
N ALA A 6 81.49 88.41 71.31
CA ALA A 6 80.61 87.28 70.98
C ALA A 6 79.22 87.35 71.65
N LYS A 7 79.10 88.07 72.78
CA LYS A 7 77.80 88.33 73.44
C LYS A 7 76.84 89.20 72.63
N LYS A 8 77.32 90.11 71.77
CA LYS A 8 76.46 91.01 70.97
C LYS A 8 75.96 90.34 69.67
N LEU A 9 76.70 89.37 69.15
CA LEU A 9 76.28 88.54 68.01
C LEU A 9 75.22 87.51 68.43
N PHE A 10 75.39 86.88 69.60
CA PHE A 10 74.44 85.90 70.13
C PHE A 10 73.10 86.53 70.51
N LEU A 11 73.11 87.74 71.09
CA LEU A 11 71.87 88.45 71.45
C LEU A 11 71.09 88.93 70.22
N ASN A 12 71.75 89.40 69.17
CA ASN A 12 71.09 89.80 67.93
C ASN A 12 70.60 88.60 67.10
N LEU A 13 71.29 87.46 67.16
CA LEU A 13 70.84 86.21 66.52
C LEU A 13 69.66 85.59 67.27
N LEU A 14 69.66 85.62 68.61
CA LEU A 14 68.54 85.18 69.44
C LEU A 14 67.31 86.08 69.22
N LEU A 15 67.49 87.41 69.14
CA LEU A 15 66.40 88.34 68.86
C LEU A 15 65.83 88.10 67.46
N PHE A 16 66.68 87.86 66.45
CA PHE A 16 66.25 87.54 65.09
C PHE A 16 65.50 86.21 65.01
N ILE A 17 65.95 85.17 65.71
CA ILE A 17 65.28 83.86 65.80
C ILE A 17 63.94 83.98 66.56
N VAL A 18 63.86 84.78 67.63
CA VAL A 18 62.59 85.02 68.36
C VAL A 18 61.60 85.85 67.52
N THR A 19 62.05 86.80 66.69
CA THR A 19 61.19 87.47 65.69
C THR A 19 60.79 86.56 64.52
N LEU A 20 61.65 85.61 64.11
CA LEU A 20 61.32 84.66 63.05
C LEU A 20 60.34 83.57 63.54
N ILE A 21 60.41 83.18 64.81
CA ILE A 21 59.48 82.22 65.44
C ILE A 21 58.13 82.88 65.78
N SER A 22 58.08 84.20 66.02
CA SER A 22 56.80 84.91 66.26
C SER A 22 56.05 85.32 64.98
N LEU A 23 56.66 85.18 63.79
CA LEU A 23 55.99 85.36 62.49
C LEU A 23 55.33 84.08 61.94
N VAL A 24 55.52 82.94 62.61
CA VAL A 24 54.89 81.67 62.21
C VAL A 24 53.86 81.28 63.26
N SER A 25 52.65 81.84 63.15
CA SER A 25 51.36 81.23 63.51
C SER A 25 50.26 82.30 63.56
N ILE A 26 50.08 83.06 62.47
CA ILE A 26 48.70 83.49 62.17
C ILE A 26 48.05 82.24 61.58
N VAL A 27 47.64 81.33 62.46
CA VAL A 27 46.67 80.29 62.10
C VAL A 27 45.38 81.04 61.86
N ASN A 28 45.24 81.56 60.64
CA ASN A 28 43.95 82.05 60.17
C ASN A 28 42.99 80.88 60.42
N ALA A 29 41.95 81.14 61.22
CA ALA A 29 40.85 80.21 61.39
C ALA A 29 40.21 80.02 60.02
N GLN A 30 40.76 79.08 59.25
CA GLN A 30 40.34 78.79 57.91
C GLN A 30 39.29 77.69 58.03
N GLU A 31 38.04 78.07 57.82
CA GLU A 31 36.98 77.09 57.56
C GLU A 31 37.24 76.45 56.19
N ASP A 32 37.37 75.14 56.17
CA ASP A 32 37.43 74.34 54.95
C ASP A 32 36.88 72.95 55.27
N PHE A 33 36.43 72.23 54.26
CA PHE A 33 35.92 70.87 54.43
C PHE A 33 36.11 70.05 53.17
N THR A 34 36.14 68.73 53.21
CA THR A 34 36.08 67.91 52.01
C THR A 34 34.77 67.12 51.99
N ALA A 35 34.24 66.87 50.80
CA ALA A 35 33.05 66.07 50.62
C ALA A 35 33.32 65.02 49.54
N SER A 36 32.94 63.78 49.80
CA SER A 36 33.14 62.67 48.87
C SER A 36 31.93 61.74 48.85
N SER A 37 31.63 61.22 47.66
CA SER A 37 30.63 60.18 47.41
C SER A 37 30.98 59.45 46.12
N THR A 38 30.24 58.39 45.80
CA THR A 38 30.37 57.72 44.50
C THR A 38 29.88 58.65 43.39
N GLY A 39 30.72 58.85 42.37
CA GLY A 39 30.38 59.73 41.24
C GLY A 39 29.22 59.21 40.38
N THR A 40 28.88 57.93 40.51
CA THR A 40 27.76 57.29 39.83
C THR A 40 27.04 56.38 40.82
N VAL A 41 25.71 56.41 40.81
CA VAL A 41 24.85 55.57 41.65
C VAL A 41 23.85 54.87 40.73
N ASN A 42 23.89 53.54 40.68
CA ASN A 42 22.90 52.76 39.93
C ASN A 42 21.67 52.56 40.81
N LEU A 43 20.51 52.92 40.28
CA LEU A 43 19.25 52.96 41.00
C LEU A 43 18.15 52.22 40.24
N CYS A 44 17.32 51.54 41.00
CA CYS A 44 16.05 51.00 40.56
C CYS A 44 14.92 52.03 40.57
N PRO A 45 14.16 52.21 39.49
CA PRO A 45 12.93 53.00 39.51
C PRO A 45 11.94 52.44 40.52
N CYS A 46 11.01 53.27 41.03
CA CYS A 46 9.95 52.82 41.95
C CYS A 46 10.43 52.28 43.31
N SER A 47 11.70 52.47 43.65
CA SER A 47 12.27 51.93 44.89
C SER A 47 12.95 53.02 45.70
N ASN A 48 12.65 53.03 47.00
CA ASN A 48 13.29 53.92 47.96
C ASN A 48 14.70 53.40 48.23
N GLN A 49 15.69 54.02 47.62
CA GLN A 49 17.09 53.65 47.78
C GLN A 49 17.82 54.77 48.50
N ALA A 50 18.83 54.40 49.31
CA ALA A 50 19.65 55.37 50.00
C ALA A 50 21.12 55.05 49.81
N TYR A 51 21.93 56.09 49.61
CA TYR A 51 23.38 56.01 49.65
C TYR A 51 23.94 57.13 50.51
N THR A 52 25.23 57.08 50.85
CA THR A 52 25.84 58.03 51.78
C THR A 52 26.79 59.00 51.08
N VAL A 53 26.80 60.24 51.57
CA VAL A 53 27.80 61.26 51.25
C VAL A 53 28.57 61.55 52.53
N THR A 54 29.90 61.54 52.46
CA THR A 54 30.76 61.81 53.61
C THR A 54 31.31 63.22 53.53
N VAL A 55 31.27 63.94 54.64
CA VAL A 55 31.78 65.30 54.80
C VAL A 55 32.80 65.30 55.94
N GLU A 56 33.99 65.82 55.69
CA GLU A 56 35.06 65.96 56.67
C GLU A 56 35.38 67.43 56.86
N ASN A 57 35.26 67.94 58.09
CA ASN A 57 35.70 69.29 58.39
C ASN A 57 37.23 69.33 58.46
N THR A 58 37.86 69.96 57.47
CA THR A 58 39.33 70.11 57.39
C THR A 58 39.79 71.46 57.92
N GLY A 59 38.87 72.32 58.36
CA GLY A 59 39.14 73.60 58.98
C GLY A 59 39.49 73.45 60.46
N THR A 60 39.87 74.59 61.07
CA THR A 60 40.31 74.64 62.48
C THR A 60 39.20 75.00 63.47
N ILE A 61 37.99 75.29 62.99
CA ILE A 61 36.81 75.59 63.84
C ILE A 61 35.63 74.67 63.50
N ALA A 62 34.71 74.51 64.47
CA ALA A 62 33.49 73.75 64.25
C ALA A 62 32.56 74.52 63.29
N SER A 63 31.97 73.82 62.33
CA SER A 63 31.10 74.43 61.31
C SER A 63 29.78 73.67 61.21
N SER A 64 28.70 74.41 60.94
CA SER A 64 27.38 73.85 60.63
C SER A 64 27.20 73.76 59.12
N TYR A 65 26.74 72.62 58.65
CA TYR A 65 26.54 72.33 57.23
C TYR A 65 25.05 72.19 56.93
N VAL A 66 24.61 72.76 55.80
CA VAL A 66 23.27 72.59 55.22
C VAL A 66 23.42 71.93 53.86
N VAL A 67 22.59 70.93 53.58
CA VAL A 67 22.62 70.16 52.33
C VAL A 67 21.42 70.52 51.46
N LEU A 68 21.67 70.85 50.20
CA LEU A 68 20.64 71.16 49.20
C LEU A 68 20.86 70.36 47.91
N ALA A 69 19.77 70.01 47.22
CA ALA A 69 19.80 69.30 45.94
C ALA A 69 19.57 70.28 44.78
N ASN A 70 20.29 70.08 43.69
CA ASN A 70 20.05 70.72 42.41
C ASN A 70 20.25 69.71 41.26
N GLY A 71 19.90 70.11 40.04
CA GLY A 71 19.97 69.27 38.85
C GLY A 71 18.63 68.60 38.51
N ALA A 72 18.67 67.70 37.53
CA ALA A 72 17.48 67.06 36.99
C ALA A 72 16.81 66.10 37.98
N ALA A 73 17.60 65.51 38.88
CA ALA A 73 17.10 64.55 39.87
C ALA A 73 16.62 65.18 41.19
N LYS A 74 16.66 66.52 41.34
CA LYS A 74 16.42 67.18 42.64
C LYS A 74 15.08 66.84 43.28
N GLU A 75 14.04 66.61 42.46
CA GLU A 75 12.68 66.35 42.92
C GLU A 75 12.50 64.95 43.50
N TRP A 76 13.43 64.04 43.22
CA TRP A 76 13.39 62.66 43.70
C TRP A 76 14.23 62.44 44.94
N VAL A 77 14.94 63.47 45.41
CA VAL A 77 15.97 63.31 46.43
C VAL A 77 15.60 64.05 47.71
N THR A 78 15.75 63.36 48.83
CA THR A 78 15.69 63.94 50.17
C THR A 78 16.93 63.57 50.96
N PHE A 79 17.35 64.43 51.89
CA PHE A 79 18.56 64.22 52.70
C PHE A 79 18.20 63.94 54.15
N ASN A 80 18.93 63.02 54.79
CA ASN A 80 18.76 62.73 56.21
C ASN A 80 20.12 62.47 56.90
N PRO A 81 20.58 63.36 57.82
CA PRO A 81 20.03 64.69 58.08
C PRO A 81 20.35 65.67 56.94
N ASP A 82 19.53 66.70 56.77
CA ASP A 82 19.78 67.82 55.85
C ASP A 82 20.65 68.93 56.47
N LYS A 83 20.87 68.87 57.79
CA LYS A 83 21.72 69.79 58.56
C LYS A 83 22.49 69.06 59.67
N PHE A 84 23.76 69.38 59.86
CA PHE A 84 24.59 68.80 60.91
C PHE A 84 25.80 69.69 61.26
N ILE A 85 26.45 69.41 62.39
CA ILE A 85 27.63 70.16 62.87
C ILE A 85 28.82 69.20 62.97
N LEU A 86 29.99 69.62 62.47
CA LEU A 86 31.24 68.86 62.62
C LEU A 86 32.32 69.70 63.28
N ASN A 87 32.98 69.14 64.28
CA ASN A 87 34.18 69.70 64.89
C ASN A 87 35.39 69.60 63.93
N PRO A 88 36.47 70.35 64.17
CA PRO A 88 37.71 70.25 63.40
C PRO A 88 38.22 68.80 63.32
N GLY A 89 38.51 68.32 62.10
CA GLY A 89 38.94 66.96 61.83
C GLY A 89 37.85 65.89 61.96
N GLN A 90 36.61 66.27 62.31
CA GLN A 90 35.51 65.32 62.43
C GLN A 90 34.90 64.99 61.06
N LYS A 91 34.60 63.71 60.86
CA LYS A 91 33.82 63.20 59.72
C LYS A 91 32.37 63.02 60.11
N GLY A 92 31.47 63.47 59.23
CA GLY A 92 30.04 63.20 59.27
C GLY A 92 29.59 62.57 57.96
N ALA A 93 28.42 61.97 57.97
CA ALA A 93 27.76 61.50 56.78
C ALA A 93 26.27 61.78 56.85
N PHE A 94 25.65 61.95 55.69
CA PHE A 94 24.20 61.99 55.54
C PHE A 94 23.76 61.01 54.45
N SER A 95 22.53 60.52 54.58
CA SER A 95 21.90 59.66 53.58
C SER A 95 21.20 60.50 52.52
N VAL A 96 21.44 60.17 51.26
CA VAL A 96 20.70 60.65 50.11
C VAL A 96 19.63 59.61 49.80
N ILE A 97 18.38 59.91 50.11
CA ILE A 97 17.23 59.02 49.89
C ILE A 97 16.60 59.41 48.54
N VAL A 98 16.63 58.48 47.59
CA VAL A 98 16.10 58.66 46.24
C VAL A 98 14.77 57.91 46.11
N ASN A 99 13.71 58.64 45.78
CA ASN A 99 12.36 58.16 45.52
C ASN A 99 11.91 58.64 44.13
N SER A 100 12.26 57.85 43.10
CA SER A 100 11.93 58.16 41.72
C SER A 100 10.60 57.53 41.29
N VAL A 101 9.98 58.10 40.26
CA VAL A 101 8.78 57.52 39.65
C VAL A 101 9.10 56.21 38.92
N CYS A 102 8.11 55.32 38.85
CA CYS A 102 8.29 53.92 38.46
C CYS A 102 8.62 53.67 36.97
N ASN A 103 8.78 54.72 36.14
CA ASN A 103 9.13 54.62 34.72
C ASN A 103 10.29 55.55 34.33
N THR A 104 11.09 55.99 35.31
CA THR A 104 12.29 56.78 35.04
C THR A 104 13.38 55.87 34.49
N GLU A 105 13.98 56.21 33.35
CA GLU A 105 15.13 55.52 32.76
C GLU A 105 16.19 56.55 32.35
N GLY A 106 17.45 56.14 32.39
CA GLY A 106 18.59 56.95 31.95
C GLY A 106 19.41 57.55 33.08
N ASP A 107 20.34 58.42 32.70
CA ASP A 107 21.29 59.05 33.60
C ASP A 107 20.82 60.47 33.93
N TYR A 108 20.70 60.79 35.22
CA TYR A 108 20.26 62.09 35.70
C TYR A 108 21.31 62.69 36.63
N ASP A 109 21.71 63.92 36.32
CA ASP A 109 22.67 64.63 37.15
C ASP A 109 22.00 65.12 38.44
N LEU A 110 22.65 64.80 39.56
CA LEU A 110 22.38 65.35 40.88
C LEU A 110 23.61 66.13 41.33
N GLU A 111 23.40 67.41 41.62
CA GLU A 111 24.39 68.25 42.27
C GLU A 111 23.98 68.46 43.73
N THR A 112 24.78 67.93 44.65
CA THR A 112 24.55 68.10 46.09
C THR A 112 25.39 69.24 46.61
N PHE A 113 24.74 70.34 46.97
CA PHE A 113 25.35 71.54 47.52
C PHE A 113 25.46 71.42 49.03
N ILE A 114 26.69 71.46 49.55
CA ILE A 114 26.97 71.45 50.99
C ILE A 114 27.47 72.86 51.34
N ILE A 115 26.71 73.57 52.14
CA ILE A 115 26.93 74.99 52.47
C ILE A 115 27.30 75.10 53.94
N ALA A 116 28.51 75.58 54.23
CA ALA A 116 28.96 75.91 55.58
C ALA A 116 28.41 77.29 56.03
N ASN A 117 28.47 77.58 57.33
CA ASN A 117 28.01 78.83 57.95
C ASN A 117 28.66 80.10 57.36
N ASN A 118 29.92 80.05 56.92
CA ASN A 118 30.58 81.16 56.23
C ASN A 118 30.21 81.31 54.74
N ARG A 119 29.22 80.55 54.25
CA ARG A 119 28.81 80.45 52.84
C ARG A 119 29.81 79.74 51.92
N LEU A 120 30.87 79.12 52.46
CA LEU A 120 31.71 78.20 51.68
C LEU A 120 30.85 77.05 51.21
N THR A 121 30.86 76.82 49.90
CA THR A 121 30.01 75.83 49.25
C THR A 121 30.89 74.85 48.51
N LYS A 122 30.67 73.54 48.75
CA LYS A 122 31.24 72.48 47.91
C LYS A 122 30.11 71.69 47.27
N VAL A 123 30.35 71.29 46.02
CA VAL A 123 29.37 70.58 45.21
C VAL A 123 29.87 69.17 44.97
N VAL A 124 29.09 68.19 45.38
CA VAL A 124 29.30 66.78 45.01
C VAL A 124 28.43 66.49 43.80
N LYS A 125 29.05 66.26 42.65
CA LYS A 125 28.36 65.90 41.40
C LYS A 125 28.22 64.39 41.30
N GLN A 126 27.01 63.92 41.05
CA GLN A 126 26.70 62.50 40.95
C GLN A 126 25.79 62.25 39.75
N ALA A 127 26.04 61.17 39.03
CA ALA A 127 25.13 60.66 38.01
C ALA A 127 24.26 59.54 38.61
N LEU A 128 22.96 59.79 38.73
CA LEU A 128 21.97 58.78 39.11
C LEU A 128 21.55 58.01 37.86
N LYS A 129 21.96 56.74 37.76
CA LYS A 129 21.65 55.88 36.62
C LYS A 129 20.47 55.00 36.94
N PHE A 130 19.32 55.29 36.34
CA PHE A 130 18.14 54.43 36.48
C PHE A 130 18.18 53.32 35.44
N SER A 131 18.45 52.10 35.90
CA SER A 131 18.40 50.89 35.08
C SER A 131 17.08 50.15 35.31
N GLN A 132 16.56 49.52 34.25
CA GLN A 132 15.39 48.65 34.36
C GLN A 132 15.76 47.43 35.22
N CYS A 133 15.23 47.39 36.44
CA CYS A 133 15.47 46.29 37.37
C CYS A 133 14.16 45.61 37.78
N TYR A 134 13.26 45.41 36.81
CA TYR A 134 12.03 44.69 37.02
C TYR A 134 12.27 43.22 36.73
N ASP A 135 12.17 42.39 37.76
CA ASP A 135 12.34 40.96 37.71
C ASP A 135 11.08 40.24 38.19
N TYR A 136 10.77 39.18 37.48
CA TYR A 136 9.69 38.26 37.81
C TYR A 136 9.96 36.92 37.12
N SER A 137 9.44 35.86 37.73
CA SER A 137 9.43 34.53 37.13
C SER A 137 8.10 34.26 36.44
N LEU A 138 8.16 33.43 35.39
CA LEU A 138 7.02 32.94 34.64
C LEU A 138 7.24 31.45 34.43
N ASP A 139 6.39 30.62 35.04
CA ASP A 139 6.52 29.17 35.02
C ASP A 139 5.16 28.51 34.75
N TYR A 140 5.14 27.25 34.34
CA TYR A 140 3.93 26.45 34.14
C TYR A 140 4.07 25.09 34.84
N GLY A 141 2.95 24.45 35.15
CA GLY A 141 2.95 23.32 36.06
C GLY A 141 1.72 22.43 35.99
N GLU A 142 1.59 21.53 36.96
CA GLU A 142 0.40 20.70 37.18
C GLU A 142 -0.36 21.18 38.42
N VAL A 143 -1.68 20.96 38.41
CA VAL A 143 -2.54 21.15 39.60
C VAL A 143 -2.42 19.90 40.45
N VAL A 144 -1.89 20.01 41.68
CA VAL A 144 -1.66 18.83 42.53
C VAL A 144 -2.90 18.46 43.35
N GLU A 145 -3.73 19.43 43.75
CA GLU A 145 -4.98 19.15 44.47
C GLU A 145 -6.02 20.25 44.19
N GLU A 146 -7.23 19.85 43.77
CA GLU A 146 -8.45 20.69 43.83
C GLU A 146 -9.13 20.53 45.19
N ALA A 147 -8.38 20.70 46.29
CA ALA A 147 -9.05 21.00 47.55
C ALA A 147 -9.78 22.33 47.34
N ARG A 148 -11.09 22.37 47.64
CA ARG A 148 -12.09 23.40 47.23
C ARG A 148 -11.70 24.88 47.46
N GLU A 149 -10.56 25.16 48.09
CA GLU A 149 -10.14 26.49 48.51
C GLU A 149 -8.70 26.88 48.12
N SER A 150 -7.85 25.97 47.57
CA SER A 150 -6.50 26.36 47.14
C SER A 150 -5.94 25.47 46.02
N ILE A 151 -5.57 26.08 44.89
CA ILE A 151 -4.81 25.43 43.81
C ILE A 151 -3.33 25.45 44.19
N SER A 152 -2.71 24.28 44.35
CA SER A 152 -1.26 24.13 44.51
C SER A 152 -0.59 23.99 43.15
N PHE A 153 0.54 24.67 42.98
CA PHE A 153 1.35 24.65 41.76
C PHE A 153 2.55 23.72 41.93
N LEU A 154 2.70 22.76 41.02
CA LEU A 154 3.90 21.93 40.91
C LEU A 154 4.55 22.18 39.54
N PRO A 155 5.82 22.62 39.49
CA PRO A 155 6.52 22.81 38.22
C PRO A 155 6.49 21.54 37.36
N TYR A 156 6.22 21.71 36.07
CA TYR A 156 6.17 20.61 35.09
C TYR A 156 6.92 21.04 33.84
N GLU A 157 7.88 20.23 33.38
CA GLU A 157 8.73 20.56 32.23
C GLU A 157 8.53 19.63 31.03
N SER A 158 7.65 18.65 31.13
CA SER A 158 7.37 17.71 30.03
C SER A 158 6.24 18.23 29.13
N PRO A 159 6.10 17.70 27.90
CA PRO A 159 4.94 17.97 27.07
C PRO A 159 3.65 17.49 27.76
N TYR A 160 2.59 18.30 27.73
CA TYR A 160 1.30 17.92 28.26
C TYR A 160 0.61 16.92 27.31
N LEU A 161 0.23 15.76 27.82
CA LEU A 161 -0.68 14.85 27.13
C LEU A 161 -2.13 15.21 27.51
N LEU A 162 -2.94 15.56 26.51
CA LEU A 162 -4.37 15.83 26.63
C LEU A 162 -5.14 14.79 25.83
N CYS A 163 -6.30 14.39 26.34
CA CYS A 163 -7.19 13.51 25.59
C CYS A 163 -8.04 14.32 24.62
N LYS A 164 -8.33 13.76 23.44
CA LYS A 164 -9.36 14.28 22.53
C LYS A 164 -10.72 14.35 23.24
N ASN A 165 -11.50 15.39 22.97
CA ASN A 165 -12.83 15.62 23.57
C ASN A 165 -12.81 15.78 25.11
N GLU A 166 -11.73 16.32 25.66
CA GLU A 166 -11.57 16.61 27.08
C GLU A 166 -11.45 18.12 27.33
N GLN A 167 -11.93 18.57 28.48
CA GLN A 167 -11.65 19.90 28.99
C GLN A 167 -10.65 19.81 30.13
N LYS A 168 -9.52 20.50 30.01
CA LYS A 168 -8.46 20.48 31.04
C LYS A 168 -7.88 21.88 31.22
N ALA A 169 -7.52 22.21 32.46
CA ALA A 169 -6.85 23.46 32.79
C ALA A 169 -5.38 23.20 33.18
N VAL A 170 -4.47 24.03 32.67
CA VAL A 170 -3.04 24.02 33.04
C VAL A 170 -2.68 25.31 33.78
N PRO A 171 -2.07 25.23 34.98
CA PRO A 171 -1.70 26.39 35.75
C PRO A 171 -0.39 27.01 35.26
N ILE A 172 -0.39 28.34 35.22
CA ILE A 172 0.76 29.21 35.03
C ILE A 172 1.01 29.94 36.33
N LEU A 173 2.25 29.97 36.80
CA LEU A 173 2.68 30.74 37.95
C LEU A 173 3.46 31.98 37.49
N ILE A 174 3.03 33.16 37.93
CA ILE A 174 3.82 34.39 37.83
C ILE A 174 4.24 34.80 39.24
N THR A 175 5.53 34.95 39.49
CA THR A 175 6.05 35.43 40.77
C THR A 175 6.68 36.80 40.61
N ASN A 176 6.12 37.80 41.31
CA ASN A 176 6.72 39.11 41.38
C ASN A 176 7.94 39.08 42.31
N ASN A 177 9.14 39.16 41.76
CA ASN A 177 10.37 39.15 42.54
C ASN A 177 10.72 40.54 43.09
N GLU A 178 9.91 41.56 42.85
CA GLU A 178 10.17 42.92 43.29
C GLU A 178 9.73 43.22 44.73
N ASN A 179 10.24 44.32 45.26
CA ASN A 179 9.85 44.88 46.56
C ASN A 179 8.64 45.82 46.48
N PHE A 180 8.02 45.96 45.30
CA PHE A 180 6.82 46.76 45.06
C PHE A 180 5.83 45.99 44.17
N GLY A 181 4.57 46.43 44.14
CA GLY A 181 3.54 45.79 43.32
C GLY A 181 3.65 46.14 41.84
N ASN A 182 3.23 45.23 40.96
CA ASN A 182 3.22 45.45 39.51
C ASN A 182 1.99 44.78 38.88
N LYS A 183 1.62 45.20 37.67
CA LYS A 183 0.58 44.57 36.87
C LYS A 183 1.23 43.83 35.71
N TYR A 184 0.78 42.63 35.43
CA TYR A 184 1.30 41.77 34.37
C TYR A 184 0.20 41.54 33.36
N LYS A 185 0.50 41.75 32.07
CA LYS A 185 -0.36 41.35 30.95
C LYS A 185 0.15 40.03 30.39
N VAL A 186 -0.72 39.06 30.24
CA VAL A 186 -0.41 37.70 29.81
C VAL A 186 -1.08 37.46 28.46
N PHE A 187 -0.29 36.96 27.51
CA PHE A 187 -0.69 36.67 26.15
C PHE A 187 -0.35 35.21 25.85
N LEU A 188 -1.26 34.51 25.20
CA LEU A 188 -1.07 33.16 24.73
C LEU A 188 -1.21 33.14 23.21
N ASP A 189 -0.11 32.84 22.52
CA ASP A 189 -0.09 32.55 21.09
C ASP A 189 -0.46 31.08 20.89
N ALA A 190 -1.76 30.81 20.75
CA ALA A 190 -2.34 29.48 20.63
C ALA A 190 -3.64 29.50 19.78
N PRO A 191 -4.10 28.34 19.27
CA PRO A 191 -5.40 28.21 18.62
C PRO A 191 -6.58 28.54 19.54
N GLU A 192 -7.75 28.78 18.96
CA GLU A 192 -8.95 29.19 19.71
C GLU A 192 -9.42 28.19 20.77
N TRP A 193 -9.06 26.92 20.66
CA TRP A 193 -9.41 25.89 21.65
C TRP A 193 -8.56 25.94 22.93
N ALA A 194 -7.52 26.78 22.97
CA ALA A 194 -6.69 27.05 24.14
C ALA A 194 -6.83 28.51 24.56
N LYS A 195 -7.42 28.78 25.73
CA LYS A 195 -7.72 30.14 26.19
C LYS A 195 -7.21 30.40 27.60
N LEU A 196 -6.62 31.57 27.82
CA LEU A 196 -6.33 32.05 29.16
C LEU A 196 -7.64 32.40 29.88
N ASN A 197 -7.73 32.06 31.16
CA ASN A 197 -8.88 32.44 32.00
C ASN A 197 -8.92 33.96 32.26
N VAL A 198 -7.76 34.61 32.37
CA VAL A 198 -7.60 36.06 32.49
C VAL A 198 -6.36 36.54 31.73
N ASP A 199 -6.39 37.77 31.22
CA ASP A 199 -5.31 38.36 30.41
C ASP A 199 -4.36 39.26 31.23
N SER A 200 -4.67 39.51 32.50
CA SER A 200 -3.84 40.32 33.37
C SER A 200 -4.10 40.09 34.85
N ALA A 201 -3.09 40.34 35.69
CA ALA A 201 -3.27 40.45 37.13
C ALA A 201 -2.30 41.44 37.77
N SER A 202 -2.69 41.97 38.93
CA SER A 202 -1.84 42.81 39.77
C SER A 202 -1.30 41.97 40.92
N LEU A 203 0.02 41.87 41.03
CA LEU A 203 0.70 41.15 42.12
C LEU A 203 1.42 42.15 43.02
N VAL A 204 1.27 41.97 44.33
CA VAL A 204 2.00 42.74 45.34
C VAL A 204 3.46 42.28 45.36
N ALA A 205 4.33 43.05 46.03
CA ALA A 205 5.72 42.69 46.27
C ALA A 205 5.87 41.26 46.80
N LYS A 206 6.79 40.49 46.22
CA LYS A 206 7.12 39.11 46.66
C LYS A 206 5.93 38.15 46.70
N LYS A 207 4.88 38.39 45.91
CA LYS A 207 3.71 37.51 45.80
C LYS A 207 3.64 36.87 44.42
N SER A 208 3.03 35.69 44.39
CA SER A 208 2.76 34.95 43.17
C SER A 208 1.27 34.91 42.86
N GLY A 209 0.92 34.79 41.59
CA GLY A 209 -0.44 34.55 41.11
C GLY A 209 -0.49 33.36 40.17
N ILE A 210 -1.55 32.57 40.27
CA ILE A 210 -1.82 31.43 39.39
C ILE A 210 -2.86 31.84 38.35
N PHE A 211 -2.58 31.54 37.09
CA PHE A 211 -3.46 31.72 35.94
C PHE A 211 -3.72 30.35 35.33
N LEU A 212 -4.83 30.20 34.61
CA LEU A 212 -5.19 28.93 33.99
C LEU A 212 -5.26 29.08 32.48
N ILE A 213 -4.64 28.16 31.75
CA ILE A 213 -4.94 27.91 30.33
C ILE A 213 -6.00 26.82 30.30
N ASN A 214 -7.19 27.16 29.83
CA ASN A 214 -8.27 26.22 29.59
C ASN A 214 -8.15 25.65 28.17
N PHE A 215 -8.07 24.33 28.06
CA PHE A 215 -8.08 23.58 26.82
C PHE A 215 -9.44 22.93 26.62
N ASP A 216 -10.00 23.06 25.42
CA ASP A 216 -11.19 22.36 24.95
C ASP A 216 -10.83 21.55 23.70
N THR A 217 -10.47 20.28 23.87
CA THR A 217 -9.91 19.45 22.79
C THR A 217 -10.99 18.75 21.95
N THR A 218 -12.20 19.31 21.88
CA THR A 218 -13.30 18.77 21.07
C THR A 218 -12.89 18.67 19.59
N ASP A 219 -12.84 17.44 19.07
CA ASP A 219 -12.41 17.10 17.71
C ASP A 219 -11.00 17.59 17.34
N ILE A 220 -10.12 17.77 18.34
CA ILE A 220 -8.73 18.16 18.14
C ILE A 220 -7.79 16.96 18.34
N GLU A 221 -6.83 16.80 17.44
CA GLU A 221 -5.72 15.85 17.55
C GLU A 221 -4.43 16.48 17.03
N GLY A 222 -3.30 16.07 17.60
CA GLY A 222 -1.96 16.43 17.11
C GLY A 222 -1.07 17.12 18.14
N LYS A 223 0.10 17.54 17.68
CA LYS A 223 1.14 18.18 18.50
C LYS A 223 1.15 19.69 18.28
N PHE A 224 1.05 20.44 19.36
CA PHE A 224 0.96 21.89 19.37
C PHE A 224 2.04 22.49 20.26
N ASN A 225 2.54 23.67 19.88
CA ASN A 225 3.53 24.41 20.65
C ASN A 225 3.03 25.84 20.86
N PHE A 226 2.64 26.16 22.08
CA PHE A 226 2.09 27.46 22.46
C PHE A 226 3.16 28.37 23.02
N LYS A 227 3.11 29.65 22.65
CA LYS A 227 4.02 30.65 23.23
C LYS A 227 3.28 31.47 24.26
N LEU A 228 3.62 31.24 25.51
CA LEU A 228 3.16 32.04 26.63
C LEU A 228 4.08 33.24 26.80
N ASN A 229 3.49 34.43 26.88
CA ASN A 229 4.20 35.69 26.97
C ASN A 229 3.58 36.55 28.07
N ALA A 230 4.37 36.91 29.08
CA ALA A 230 3.97 37.88 30.09
C ALA A 230 4.77 39.17 29.91
N ILE A 231 4.13 40.32 30.09
CA ILE A 231 4.73 41.65 30.01
C ILE A 231 4.37 42.42 31.29
N SER A 232 5.38 42.91 32.01
CA SER A 232 5.16 43.80 33.15
C SER A 232 4.73 45.19 32.69
N GLU A 233 3.77 45.80 33.39
CA GLU A 233 3.28 47.15 33.07
C GLU A 233 4.36 48.20 33.37
N LEU A 234 5.03 48.07 34.51
CA LEU A 234 6.23 48.83 34.85
C LEU A 234 7.45 48.18 34.20
N GLY A 235 8.30 48.98 33.56
CA GLY A 235 9.53 48.53 32.92
C GLY A 235 9.39 47.82 31.58
N LYS A 236 8.19 47.37 31.21
CA LYS A 236 7.93 46.65 29.95
C LYS A 236 8.80 45.40 29.77
N VAL A 237 9.22 44.77 30.86
CA VAL A 237 10.02 43.54 30.82
C VAL A 237 9.15 42.40 30.33
N GLN A 238 9.69 41.61 29.41
CA GLN A 238 9.00 40.51 28.74
C GLN A 238 9.64 39.17 29.14
N ARG A 239 8.81 38.20 29.50
CA ARG A 239 9.21 36.80 29.75
C ARG A 239 8.37 35.88 28.88
N LYS A 240 9.03 34.89 28.28
CA LYS A 240 8.40 33.94 27.34
C LYS A 240 8.67 32.51 27.79
N LYS A 241 7.67 31.65 27.63
CA LYS A 241 7.79 30.20 27.80
C LYS A 241 7.09 29.52 26.62
N ASN A 242 7.65 28.39 26.19
CA ASN A 242 7.00 27.51 25.22
C ASN A 242 6.35 26.36 25.99
N ILE A 243 5.12 26.03 25.61
CA ILE A 243 4.33 24.95 26.20
C ILE A 243 4.03 23.96 25.08
N GLU A 244 4.54 22.74 25.22
CA GLU A 244 4.26 21.66 24.27
C GLU A 244 3.03 20.89 24.75
N VAL A 245 2.06 20.72 23.85
CA VAL A 245 0.79 20.04 24.13
C VAL A 245 0.54 19.02 23.04
N ASN A 246 0.36 17.76 23.44
CA ASN A 246 0.04 16.65 22.57
C ASN A 246 -1.39 16.22 22.85
N VAL A 247 -2.27 16.33 21.85
CA VAL A 247 -3.66 15.91 21.94
C VAL A 247 -3.80 14.58 21.21
N GLU A 248 -4.10 13.52 21.94
CA GLU A 248 -4.21 12.16 21.41
C GLU A 248 -5.56 11.53 21.77
N GLU A 249 -5.96 10.48 21.05
CA GLU A 249 -7.13 9.71 21.38
C GLU A 249 -6.82 8.77 22.57
N CYS A 250 -7.06 9.24 23.79
CA CYS A 250 -6.75 8.46 24.99
C CYS A 250 -7.63 7.22 25.18
N TYR A 251 -8.86 7.29 24.67
CA TYR A 251 -9.94 6.33 24.93
C TYR A 251 -10.42 5.72 23.62
N ALA A 252 -9.60 4.84 23.04
CA ALA A 252 -9.95 4.10 21.84
C ALA A 252 -9.75 2.60 22.05
N LEU A 253 -10.73 1.82 21.58
CA LEU A 253 -10.76 0.37 21.68
C LEU A 253 -11.08 -0.22 20.32
N GLU A 254 -10.43 -1.33 20.03
CA GLU A 254 -10.72 -2.19 18.90
C GLU A 254 -11.19 -3.53 19.45
N ILE A 255 -12.32 -4.02 18.96
CA ILE A 255 -12.85 -5.35 19.27
C ILE A 255 -12.99 -6.11 17.96
N GLU A 256 -12.54 -7.36 17.95
CA GLU A 256 -12.54 -8.22 16.78
C GLU A 256 -13.01 -9.63 17.17
N LEU A 257 -14.09 -10.09 16.53
CA LEU A 257 -14.56 -11.47 16.57
C LEU A 257 -13.81 -12.29 15.51
N GLU A 258 -13.43 -13.53 15.85
CA GLU A 258 -12.66 -14.40 14.95
C GLU A 258 -13.28 -14.55 13.54
N LYS A 259 -14.62 -14.46 13.45
CA LYS A 259 -15.39 -14.64 12.21
C LYS A 259 -16.61 -13.72 12.19
N GLU A 260 -16.94 -13.19 11.02
CA GLU A 260 -18.19 -12.43 10.81
C GLU A 260 -19.44 -13.32 10.79
N LYS A 261 -19.29 -14.60 10.42
CA LYS A 261 -20.39 -15.57 10.36
C LYS A 261 -19.94 -17.01 10.52
N ASP A 262 -20.79 -17.85 11.12
CA ASP A 262 -20.61 -19.30 11.12
C ASP A 262 -21.95 -20.05 11.09
N THR A 263 -21.91 -21.30 10.66
CA THR A 263 -23.06 -22.21 10.69
C THR A 263 -22.80 -23.31 11.74
N ILE A 264 -23.77 -23.53 12.62
CA ILE A 264 -23.65 -24.44 13.77
C ILE A 264 -24.83 -25.42 13.77
N CYS A 265 -24.58 -26.64 14.21
CA CYS A 265 -25.65 -27.61 14.42
C CYS A 265 -26.29 -27.41 15.79
N SER A 266 -27.60 -27.51 15.88
CA SER A 266 -28.31 -27.58 17.16
C SER A 266 -27.75 -28.71 18.02
N GLY A 267 -27.52 -28.43 19.31
CA GLY A 267 -26.97 -29.35 20.29
C GLY A 267 -25.44 -29.54 20.26
N GLU A 268 -24.70 -28.72 19.51
CA GLU A 268 -23.23 -28.73 19.52
C GLU A 268 -22.66 -27.50 20.23
N ASP A 269 -21.66 -27.73 21.08
CA ASP A 269 -20.84 -26.69 21.69
C ASP A 269 -19.76 -26.21 20.70
N LYS A 270 -19.64 -24.90 20.54
CA LYS A 270 -18.52 -24.25 19.87
C LYS A 270 -18.03 -23.06 20.69
N SER A 271 -16.74 -22.75 20.53
CA SER A 271 -16.12 -21.58 21.15
C SER A 271 -15.43 -20.73 20.10
N TYR A 272 -15.53 -19.41 20.23
CA TYR A 272 -14.83 -18.42 19.40
C TYR A 272 -14.01 -17.49 20.27
N GLU A 273 -12.93 -16.95 19.73
CA GLU A 273 -12.14 -15.92 20.42
C GLU A 273 -12.67 -14.52 20.07
N ILE A 274 -12.77 -13.68 21.09
CA ILE A 274 -13.04 -12.25 21.00
C ILE A 274 -11.77 -11.52 21.43
N THR A 275 -11.14 -10.80 20.53
CA THR A 275 -9.94 -10.00 20.84
C THR A 275 -10.36 -8.58 21.14
N VAL A 276 -9.92 -8.05 22.29
CA VAL A 276 -10.11 -6.65 22.67
C VAL A 276 -8.74 -6.02 22.81
N LYS A 277 -8.51 -4.93 22.07
CA LYS A 277 -7.24 -4.21 22.02
C LYS A 277 -7.42 -2.75 22.40
N ASN A 278 -6.54 -2.26 23.26
CA ASN A 278 -6.46 -0.85 23.57
C ASN A 278 -5.58 -0.13 22.57
N ILE A 279 -6.21 0.66 21.69
CA ILE A 279 -5.52 1.51 20.70
C ILE A 279 -5.37 2.96 21.18
N GLY A 280 -5.82 3.27 22.40
CA GLY A 280 -5.70 4.58 23.03
C GLY A 280 -4.39 4.77 23.79
N ALA A 281 -4.05 6.04 24.06
CA ALA A 281 -2.79 6.42 24.71
C ALA A 281 -2.70 6.11 26.22
N LEU A 282 -3.83 5.82 26.89
CA LEU A 282 -3.89 5.56 28.33
C LEU A 282 -4.34 4.11 28.61
N GLY A 283 -3.91 3.56 29.76
CA GLY A 283 -4.43 2.29 30.26
C GLY A 283 -5.92 2.39 30.61
N GLN A 284 -6.67 1.32 30.38
CA GLN A 284 -8.13 1.32 30.46
C GLN A 284 -8.68 0.07 31.13
N ASN A 285 -9.66 0.27 32.02
CA ASN A 285 -10.54 -0.80 32.50
C ASN A 285 -11.70 -0.97 31.51
N VAL A 286 -11.68 -2.08 30.78
CA VAL A 286 -12.68 -2.40 29.75
C VAL A 286 -13.65 -3.44 30.28
N LYS A 287 -14.95 -3.15 30.21
CA LYS A 287 -16.02 -4.11 30.46
C LYS A 287 -16.52 -4.66 29.12
N LEU A 288 -16.47 -5.97 28.96
CA LEU A 288 -17.04 -6.68 27.82
C LEU A 288 -18.48 -7.10 28.15
N GLU A 289 -19.43 -6.62 27.36
CA GLU A 289 -20.84 -6.99 27.39
C GLU A 289 -21.23 -7.71 26.10
N LEU A 290 -22.29 -8.52 26.17
CA LEU A 290 -22.76 -9.32 25.06
C LEU A 290 -24.28 -9.12 24.92
N ASP A 291 -24.72 -8.75 23.72
CA ASP A 291 -26.13 -8.76 23.32
C ASP A 291 -26.35 -9.98 22.40
N ALA A 292 -26.92 -11.04 22.97
CA ALA A 292 -27.03 -12.33 22.32
C ALA A 292 -28.18 -13.18 22.91
N PRO A 293 -28.63 -14.23 22.18
CA PRO A 293 -29.54 -15.24 22.73
C PRO A 293 -28.98 -15.94 23.98
N GLU A 294 -29.85 -16.50 24.82
CA GLU A 294 -29.47 -17.14 26.10
C GLU A 294 -28.49 -18.32 25.97
N TRP A 295 -28.45 -18.98 24.81
CA TRP A 295 -27.53 -20.07 24.50
C TRP A 295 -26.12 -19.61 24.08
N VAL A 296 -25.89 -18.29 24.04
CA VAL A 296 -24.57 -17.68 23.83
C VAL A 296 -24.13 -17.00 25.11
N SER A 297 -22.92 -17.27 25.57
CA SER A 297 -22.38 -16.67 26.78
C SER A 297 -20.91 -16.28 26.62
N LEU A 298 -20.50 -15.25 27.35
CA LEU A 298 -19.07 -14.96 27.54
C LEU A 298 -18.50 -15.94 28.56
N GLY A 299 -17.27 -16.40 28.32
CA GLY A 299 -16.50 -17.23 29.24
C GLY A 299 -16.04 -16.46 30.48
N ASN A 300 -14.88 -16.86 31.03
CA ASN A 300 -14.48 -16.50 32.39
C ASN A 300 -14.11 -15.02 32.64
N VAL A 301 -14.02 -14.17 31.61
CA VAL A 301 -13.51 -12.80 31.76
C VAL A 301 -14.41 -11.81 31.05
N SER A 302 -15.05 -10.93 31.83
CA SER A 302 -15.86 -9.80 31.36
C SER A 302 -15.21 -8.43 31.66
N PHE A 303 -14.07 -8.41 32.34
CA PHE A 303 -13.32 -7.19 32.66
C PHE A 303 -11.85 -7.36 32.32
N PHE A 304 -11.29 -6.39 31.59
CA PHE A 304 -9.88 -6.33 31.24
C PHE A 304 -9.27 -5.04 31.76
N ASP A 305 -8.05 -5.12 32.27
CA ASP A 305 -7.17 -3.96 32.44
C ASP A 305 -6.17 -4.00 31.27
N LEU A 306 -6.25 -3.04 30.35
CA LEU A 306 -5.44 -3.01 29.13
C LEU A 306 -4.55 -1.78 29.13
N ASN A 307 -3.23 -1.99 29.14
CA ASN A 307 -2.27 -0.92 28.86
C ASN A 307 -2.37 -0.48 27.39
N PRO A 308 -1.80 0.69 27.02
CA PRO A 308 -1.72 1.10 25.62
C PRO A 308 -1.08 0.02 24.75
N GLU A 309 -1.68 -0.25 23.60
CA GLU A 309 -1.30 -1.30 22.64
C GLU A 309 -1.46 -2.76 23.13
N GLU A 310 -1.93 -2.99 24.36
CA GLU A 310 -2.19 -4.34 24.90
C GLU A 310 -3.47 -4.93 24.31
N GLU A 311 -3.45 -6.23 24.03
CA GLU A 311 -4.60 -7.01 23.59
C GLU A 311 -4.87 -8.17 24.55
N LYS A 312 -6.16 -8.45 24.82
CA LYS A 312 -6.60 -9.62 25.58
C LYS A 312 -7.74 -10.31 24.85
N THR A 313 -7.82 -11.63 25.03
CA THR A 313 -8.86 -12.45 24.44
C THR A 313 -9.88 -12.91 25.48
N ALA A 314 -11.15 -12.87 25.11
CA ALA A 314 -12.24 -13.57 25.79
C ALA A 314 -12.72 -14.73 24.91
N THR A 315 -13.34 -15.73 25.53
CA THR A 315 -13.97 -16.84 24.82
C THR A 315 -15.48 -16.61 24.75
N LEU A 316 -16.04 -16.65 23.55
CA LEU A 316 -17.47 -16.71 23.29
C LEU A 316 -17.90 -18.17 23.23
N SER A 317 -18.73 -18.61 24.17
CA SER A 317 -19.28 -19.98 24.20
C SER A 317 -20.66 -20.01 23.55
N VAL A 318 -20.84 -20.90 22.58
CA VAL A 318 -22.06 -21.06 21.79
C VAL A 318 -22.57 -22.49 21.96
N ASN A 319 -23.74 -22.65 22.57
CA ASN A 319 -24.38 -23.95 22.83
C ASN A 319 -25.90 -23.92 22.56
N PRO A 320 -26.32 -23.86 21.28
CA PRO A 320 -27.74 -23.88 20.94
C PRO A 320 -28.38 -25.21 21.34
N GLU A 321 -29.56 -25.18 21.97
CA GLU A 321 -30.33 -26.39 22.29
C GLU A 321 -30.76 -27.16 21.01
N ASP A 322 -31.14 -28.43 21.16
CA ASP A 322 -31.44 -29.36 20.05
C ASP A 322 -32.60 -28.88 19.13
N ASP A 323 -33.50 -28.03 19.64
CA ASP A 323 -34.68 -27.51 18.94
C ASP A 323 -34.50 -26.09 18.36
N VAL A 324 -33.41 -25.41 18.70
CA VAL A 324 -33.11 -24.05 18.20
C VAL A 324 -32.69 -24.13 16.73
N SER A 325 -33.31 -23.33 15.89
CA SER A 325 -32.90 -23.15 14.49
C SER A 325 -33.26 -21.76 13.98
N GLY A 326 -32.49 -21.26 13.01
CA GLY A 326 -32.66 -19.91 12.47
C GLY A 326 -31.34 -19.16 12.34
N SER A 327 -31.44 -17.87 12.05
CA SER A 327 -30.29 -16.97 11.95
C SER A 327 -30.33 -15.99 13.12
N PHE A 328 -29.22 -15.88 13.85
CA PHE A 328 -29.11 -15.08 15.07
C PHE A 328 -27.91 -14.14 14.95
N LEU A 329 -28.09 -12.89 15.37
CA LEU A 329 -27.01 -11.90 15.44
C LEU A 329 -26.51 -11.84 16.89
N VAL A 330 -25.20 -11.86 17.06
CA VAL A 330 -24.52 -11.72 18.34
C VAL A 330 -23.64 -10.49 18.27
N THR A 331 -23.83 -9.57 19.21
CA THR A 331 -23.10 -8.31 19.26
C THR A 331 -22.24 -8.26 20.52
N ALA A 332 -20.93 -8.10 20.35
CA ALA A 332 -19.98 -7.94 21.43
C ALA A 332 -19.67 -6.45 21.63
N LEU A 333 -19.71 -5.99 22.88
CA LEU A 333 -19.59 -4.58 23.26
C LEU A 333 -18.44 -4.39 24.25
N ALA A 334 -17.38 -3.67 23.86
CA ALA A 334 -16.31 -3.28 24.77
C ALA A 334 -16.53 -1.84 25.26
N ILE A 335 -16.71 -1.64 26.56
CA ILE A 335 -17.10 -0.37 27.19
C ILE A 335 -16.02 0.10 28.18
N ILE A 336 -15.55 1.34 28.04
CA ILE A 336 -14.70 2.01 29.06
C ILE A 336 -15.58 2.93 29.89
N GLU A 337 -15.72 2.69 31.21
CA GLU A 337 -16.26 3.61 32.24
C GLU A 337 -17.15 4.78 31.74
N ASN A 338 -18.18 4.49 30.94
CA ASN A 338 -19.10 5.45 30.28
C ASN A 338 -18.52 6.44 29.24
N LYS A 339 -17.26 6.29 28.80
CA LYS A 339 -16.59 7.19 27.84
C LYS A 339 -16.79 6.77 26.38
N THR A 340 -16.36 5.57 26.03
CA THR A 340 -16.41 5.06 24.65
C THR A 340 -16.90 3.63 24.62
N LYS A 341 -17.39 3.21 23.45
CA LYS A 341 -17.83 1.84 23.18
C LYS A 341 -17.29 1.39 21.83
N SER A 342 -16.74 0.19 21.77
CA SER A 342 -16.40 -0.50 20.52
C SER A 342 -17.32 -1.69 20.35
N ILE A 343 -17.73 -1.96 19.12
CA ILE A 343 -18.80 -2.92 18.78
C ILE A 343 -18.32 -3.79 17.63
N ASP A 344 -18.52 -5.10 17.73
CA ASP A 344 -18.39 -6.03 16.62
C ASP A 344 -19.49 -7.08 16.65
N ASP A 345 -19.88 -7.56 15.47
CA ASP A 345 -21.07 -8.39 15.25
C ASP A 345 -20.71 -9.72 14.56
N MET A 346 -21.33 -10.82 15.01
CA MET A 346 -21.19 -12.13 14.37
C MET A 346 -22.57 -12.77 14.12
N GLN A 347 -22.77 -13.29 12.90
CA GLN A 347 -24.01 -13.96 12.50
C GLN A 347 -23.90 -15.49 12.62
N PHE A 348 -24.81 -16.10 13.37
CA PHE A 348 -24.90 -17.56 13.51
C PHE A 348 -26.12 -18.11 12.78
N ASP A 349 -25.88 -19.03 11.85
CA ASP A 349 -26.94 -19.84 11.24
C ASP A 349 -27.01 -21.21 11.95
N VAL A 350 -28.04 -21.40 12.76
CA VAL A 350 -28.26 -22.64 13.51
C VAL A 350 -29.14 -23.59 12.69
N VAL A 351 -28.57 -24.73 12.33
CA VAL A 351 -29.21 -25.78 11.52
C VAL A 351 -29.67 -26.91 12.45
N PRO A 352 -30.93 -27.38 12.35
CA PRO A 352 -31.42 -28.51 13.13
C PRO A 352 -30.49 -29.71 13.07
N LYS A 353 -30.32 -30.42 14.19
CA LYS A 353 -29.44 -31.59 14.33
C LYS A 353 -29.61 -32.62 13.20
N LEU A 354 -30.84 -32.89 12.78
CA LEU A 354 -31.14 -33.83 11.68
C LEU A 354 -30.69 -33.27 10.32
N ALA A 355 -30.86 -31.98 10.07
CA ALA A 355 -30.45 -31.34 8.81
C ALA A 355 -28.92 -31.27 8.66
N CYS A 356 -28.18 -31.27 9.76
CA CYS A 356 -26.70 -31.27 9.72
C CYS A 356 -26.07 -32.49 9.05
N TYR A 357 -26.82 -33.59 8.94
CA TYR A 357 -26.37 -34.84 8.35
C TYR A 357 -27.26 -35.29 7.19
N GLN A 358 -28.06 -34.37 6.64
CA GLN A 358 -29.06 -34.68 5.62
C GLN A 358 -28.41 -35.39 4.42
N ALA A 359 -28.97 -36.53 4.02
CA ALA A 359 -28.53 -37.25 2.84
C ALA A 359 -29.57 -37.18 1.72
N ASP A 360 -29.12 -36.92 0.49
CA ASP A 360 -29.90 -37.06 -0.73
C ASP A 360 -29.49 -38.34 -1.47
N ILE A 361 -30.46 -39.20 -1.73
CA ILE A 361 -30.27 -40.47 -2.45
C ILE A 361 -30.82 -40.31 -3.87
N SER A 362 -29.90 -40.12 -4.82
CA SER A 362 -30.20 -39.99 -6.24
C SER A 362 -29.98 -41.33 -6.95
N THR A 363 -31.09 -41.98 -7.30
CA THR A 363 -31.10 -43.26 -8.04
C THR A 363 -32.27 -43.28 -9.01
N LYS A 364 -32.22 -44.18 -10.00
CA LYS A 364 -33.36 -44.43 -10.89
C LYS A 364 -34.51 -45.00 -10.05
N THR A 365 -35.71 -44.48 -10.25
CA THR A 365 -36.91 -44.97 -9.57
C THR A 365 -37.27 -46.39 -9.96
N SER A 366 -36.92 -46.80 -11.19
CA SER A 366 -37.11 -48.16 -11.66
C SER A 366 -35.91 -48.63 -12.48
N VAL A 367 -35.56 -49.90 -12.31
CA VAL A 367 -34.44 -50.54 -12.97
C VAL A 367 -34.85 -51.91 -13.49
N THR A 368 -34.56 -52.19 -14.76
CA THR A 368 -34.87 -53.49 -15.36
C THR A 368 -33.66 -54.42 -15.28
N ASN A 369 -33.83 -55.60 -14.70
CA ASN A 369 -32.81 -56.66 -14.66
C ASN A 369 -33.28 -57.87 -15.48
N LEU A 370 -32.36 -58.46 -16.26
CA LEU A 370 -32.64 -59.54 -17.19
C LEU A 370 -32.19 -60.92 -16.67
N TYR A 371 -32.37 -61.18 -15.37
CA TYR A 371 -31.95 -62.43 -14.72
C TYR A 371 -30.45 -62.69 -14.78
N SER A 372 -29.66 -61.63 -14.89
CA SER A 372 -28.21 -61.67 -14.78
C SER A 372 -27.78 -60.93 -13.52
N GLU A 373 -26.64 -61.33 -12.96
CA GLU A 373 -25.96 -60.51 -11.96
C GLU A 373 -25.68 -59.13 -12.58
N ASP A 374 -26.25 -58.09 -11.98
CA ASP A 374 -26.11 -56.71 -12.46
C ASP A 374 -25.85 -55.76 -11.29
N LEU A 375 -25.20 -54.65 -11.59
CA LEU A 375 -24.78 -53.64 -10.62
C LEU A 375 -25.50 -52.33 -10.93
N PHE A 376 -26.31 -51.88 -9.98
CA PHE A 376 -26.99 -50.59 -10.08
C PHE A 376 -26.41 -49.60 -9.09
N PHE A 377 -26.17 -48.38 -9.56
CA PHE A 377 -25.53 -47.34 -8.77
C PHE A 377 -26.59 -46.38 -8.23
N ALA A 378 -26.63 -46.23 -6.90
CA ALA A 378 -27.31 -45.13 -6.24
C ALA A 378 -26.25 -44.10 -5.80
N LYS A 379 -26.44 -42.84 -6.18
CA LYS A 379 -25.57 -41.75 -5.73
C LYS A 379 -26.11 -41.20 -4.43
N VAL A 380 -25.27 -41.13 -3.42
CA VAL A 380 -25.60 -40.53 -2.12
C VAL A 380 -24.80 -39.25 -2.00
N ARG A 381 -25.48 -38.12 -1.77
CA ARG A 381 -24.82 -36.83 -1.50
C ARG A 381 -25.14 -36.42 -0.07
N ASN A 382 -24.12 -36.02 0.68
CA ASN A 382 -24.30 -35.41 1.99
C ASN A 382 -24.65 -33.93 1.78
N ASP A 383 -25.94 -33.60 1.91
CA ASP A 383 -26.46 -32.22 1.86
C ASP A 383 -26.33 -31.50 3.21
N GLY A 384 -25.96 -32.24 4.26
CA GLY A 384 -25.62 -31.68 5.56
C GLY A 384 -24.31 -30.90 5.56
N ILE A 385 -24.12 -30.10 6.61
CA ILE A 385 -22.92 -29.26 6.81
C ILE A 385 -21.76 -29.99 7.48
N LYS A 386 -22.00 -31.22 8.01
CA LYS A 386 -21.00 -32.00 8.73
C LYS A 386 -20.58 -33.25 7.97
N LYS A 387 -19.34 -33.67 8.20
CA LYS A 387 -18.85 -34.99 7.80
C LYS A 387 -19.57 -36.06 8.61
N THR A 388 -19.99 -37.15 7.97
CA THR A 388 -20.65 -38.24 8.69
C THR A 388 -20.43 -39.61 8.05
N HIS A 389 -20.69 -40.64 8.85
CA HIS A 389 -20.74 -42.05 8.45
C HIS A 389 -22.21 -42.46 8.32
N TYR A 390 -22.63 -42.81 7.12
CA TYR A 390 -23.94 -43.37 6.86
C TYR A 390 -23.86 -44.89 6.95
N LYS A 391 -24.66 -45.50 7.84
CA LYS A 391 -24.89 -46.94 7.84
C LYS A 391 -25.97 -47.25 6.82
N VAL A 392 -25.64 -48.09 5.84
CA VAL A 392 -26.50 -48.41 4.71
C VAL A 392 -27.22 -49.72 5.01
N SER A 393 -28.54 -49.73 4.91
CA SER A 393 -29.35 -50.95 4.96
C SER A 393 -30.36 -50.98 3.82
N LEU A 394 -30.80 -52.18 3.47
CA LEU A 394 -31.84 -52.39 2.46
C LEU A 394 -33.04 -53.08 3.10
N ASP A 395 -34.24 -52.54 2.88
CA ASP A 395 -35.49 -53.26 3.11
C ASP A 395 -36.00 -53.77 1.77
N GLY A 396 -36.11 -55.08 1.58
CA GLY A 396 -36.58 -55.65 0.32
C GLY A 396 -36.33 -57.14 0.17
N VAL A 397 -36.22 -57.58 -1.08
CA VAL A 397 -35.96 -58.97 -1.46
C VAL A 397 -34.53 -59.42 -1.12
N SER A 398 -34.36 -60.68 -0.72
CA SER A 398 -33.10 -61.24 -0.23
C SER A 398 -32.00 -61.39 -1.28
N TRP A 399 -32.35 -61.34 -2.57
CA TRP A 399 -31.41 -61.45 -3.69
C TRP A 399 -30.80 -60.11 -4.11
N VAL A 400 -30.99 -59.05 -3.32
CA VAL A 400 -30.37 -57.74 -3.51
C VAL A 400 -29.50 -57.44 -2.31
N SER A 401 -28.24 -57.11 -2.55
CA SER A 401 -27.31 -56.64 -1.51
C SER A 401 -26.74 -55.27 -1.86
N VAL A 402 -26.18 -54.57 -0.88
CA VAL A 402 -25.56 -53.25 -1.06
C VAL A 402 -24.10 -53.28 -0.67
N SER A 403 -23.26 -52.57 -1.42
CA SER A 403 -21.85 -52.38 -1.10
C SER A 403 -21.41 -50.95 -1.45
N PRO A 404 -20.72 -50.22 -0.54
CA PRO A 404 -20.37 -50.61 0.83
C PRO A 404 -21.56 -50.54 1.81
N GLU A 405 -21.45 -51.23 2.96
CA GLU A 405 -22.44 -51.16 4.07
C GLU A 405 -22.32 -49.86 4.89
N THR A 406 -21.20 -49.16 4.78
CA THR A 406 -20.97 -47.86 5.40
C THR A 406 -20.38 -46.89 4.40
N LEU A 407 -20.82 -45.63 4.44
CA LEU A 407 -20.37 -44.59 3.54
C LEU A 407 -19.99 -43.33 4.32
N GLU A 408 -18.71 -42.97 4.29
CA GLU A 408 -18.18 -41.76 4.92
C GLU A 408 -18.16 -40.61 3.90
N LEU A 409 -18.91 -39.54 4.15
CA LEU A 409 -19.00 -38.38 3.26
C LEU A 409 -18.76 -37.08 4.02
N ASN A 410 -17.88 -36.24 3.48
CA ASN A 410 -17.79 -34.83 3.88
C ASN A 410 -19.02 -34.04 3.38
N SER A 411 -19.23 -32.84 3.91
CA SER A 411 -20.30 -31.95 3.44
C SER A 411 -20.20 -31.68 1.93
N GLY A 412 -21.33 -31.80 1.21
CA GLY A 412 -21.42 -31.67 -0.25
C GLY A 412 -20.80 -32.81 -1.05
N GLN A 413 -20.11 -33.76 -0.41
CA GLN A 413 -19.47 -34.88 -1.09
C GLN A 413 -20.52 -35.89 -1.55
N THR A 414 -20.27 -36.49 -2.73
CA THR A 414 -21.09 -37.58 -3.27
C THR A 414 -20.30 -38.90 -3.20
N GLY A 415 -20.95 -39.96 -2.72
CA GLY A 415 -20.48 -41.34 -2.81
C GLY A 415 -21.42 -42.20 -3.66
N ASN A 416 -20.92 -43.35 -4.11
CA ASN A 416 -21.72 -44.32 -4.84
C ASN A 416 -21.99 -45.54 -3.97
N LEU A 417 -23.24 -45.99 -3.97
CA LEU A 417 -23.66 -47.28 -3.45
C LEU A 417 -23.95 -48.21 -4.62
N ASN A 418 -23.38 -49.41 -4.56
CA ASN A 418 -23.60 -50.46 -5.55
C ASN A 418 -24.67 -51.40 -5.00
N LEU A 419 -25.83 -51.44 -5.64
CA LEU A 419 -26.85 -52.46 -5.44
C LEU A 419 -26.50 -53.64 -6.34
N ILE A 420 -26.14 -54.77 -5.72
CA ILE A 420 -25.82 -56.02 -6.40
C ILE A 420 -27.11 -56.82 -6.50
N VAL A 421 -27.59 -57.04 -7.72
CA VAL A 421 -28.87 -57.70 -7.99
C VAL A 421 -28.62 -59.07 -8.60
N ASN A 422 -29.02 -60.13 -7.90
CA ASN A 422 -28.86 -61.51 -8.36
C ASN A 422 -30.10 -62.37 -8.08
N PRO A 423 -31.21 -62.16 -8.82
CA PRO A 423 -32.50 -62.81 -8.55
C PRO A 423 -32.49 -64.34 -8.66
N GLY A 424 -31.47 -64.96 -9.26
CA GLY A 424 -31.48 -66.40 -9.54
C GLY A 424 -32.54 -66.79 -10.59
N THR A 425 -32.44 -68.01 -11.11
CA THR A 425 -33.33 -68.48 -12.19
C THR A 425 -34.74 -68.87 -11.72
N GLY A 426 -34.93 -69.02 -10.40
CA GLY A 426 -36.20 -69.45 -9.79
C GLY A 426 -37.17 -68.32 -9.43
N VAL A 427 -36.79 -67.05 -9.62
CA VAL A 427 -37.65 -65.90 -9.29
C VAL A 427 -38.56 -65.56 -10.47
N GLU A 428 -39.86 -65.39 -10.21
CA GLU A 428 -40.83 -65.07 -11.25
C GLU A 428 -40.63 -63.65 -11.84
N PRO A 429 -40.99 -63.41 -13.11
CA PRO A 429 -40.93 -62.06 -13.68
C PRO A 429 -41.92 -61.15 -12.96
N GLY A 430 -41.48 -59.99 -12.52
CA GLY A 430 -42.31 -59.10 -11.70
C GLY A 430 -41.61 -57.79 -11.36
N THR A 431 -42.29 -56.93 -10.60
CA THR A 431 -41.71 -55.70 -10.03
C THR A 431 -41.54 -55.89 -8.53
N TYR A 432 -40.32 -55.67 -8.04
CA TYR A 432 -39.94 -55.86 -6.65
C TYR A 432 -39.43 -54.54 -6.09
N GLY A 433 -40.08 -54.02 -5.05
CA GLY A 433 -39.64 -52.80 -4.38
C GLY A 433 -38.46 -53.08 -3.44
N VAL A 434 -37.42 -52.25 -3.53
CA VAL A 434 -36.30 -52.21 -2.60
C VAL A 434 -36.18 -50.80 -2.06
N LYS A 435 -36.07 -50.66 -0.74
CA LYS A 435 -35.90 -49.38 -0.05
C LYS A 435 -34.48 -49.29 0.49
N ILE A 436 -33.73 -48.32 -0.01
CA ILE A 436 -32.39 -47.98 0.49
C ILE A 436 -32.58 -47.09 1.72
N ASN A 437 -32.01 -47.47 2.85
CA ASN A 437 -32.01 -46.69 4.09
C ASN A 437 -30.57 -46.27 4.43
N LEU A 438 -30.40 -44.99 4.77
CA LEU A 438 -29.18 -44.42 5.30
C LEU A 438 -29.45 -43.94 6.72
N ASP A 439 -28.85 -44.60 7.70
CA ASP A 439 -28.91 -44.20 9.10
C ASP A 439 -27.66 -43.39 9.46
N SER A 440 -27.87 -42.21 10.03
CA SER A 440 -26.80 -41.38 10.60
C SER A 440 -27.33 -40.52 11.74
N ASN A 441 -26.68 -40.62 12.91
CA ASN A 441 -27.01 -39.85 14.12
C ASN A 441 -28.51 -39.90 14.50
N GLY A 442 -29.15 -41.07 14.34
CA GLY A 442 -30.56 -41.29 14.67
C GLY A 442 -31.55 -40.84 13.59
N ALA A 443 -31.07 -40.25 12.49
CA ALA A 443 -31.88 -39.92 11.33
C ALA A 443 -31.79 -41.04 10.28
N VAL A 444 -32.95 -41.45 9.74
CA VAL A 444 -33.01 -42.43 8.64
C VAL A 444 -33.50 -41.75 7.37
N TYR A 445 -32.66 -41.71 6.34
CA TYR A 445 -33.00 -41.20 5.00
C TYR A 445 -33.27 -42.37 4.08
N SER A 446 -34.43 -42.39 3.42
CA SER A 446 -34.85 -43.53 2.62
C SER A 446 -35.20 -43.20 1.17
N LYS A 447 -34.93 -44.14 0.26
CA LYS A 447 -35.34 -44.04 -1.15
C LYS A 447 -35.81 -45.39 -1.69
N ASN A 448 -37.01 -45.41 -2.27
CA ASN A 448 -37.58 -46.59 -2.92
C ASN A 448 -37.05 -46.73 -4.36
N VAL A 449 -36.77 -47.96 -4.76
CA VAL A 449 -36.32 -48.37 -6.09
C VAL A 449 -37.10 -49.61 -6.52
N ASP A 450 -37.73 -49.55 -7.68
CA ASP A 450 -38.49 -50.67 -8.25
C ASP A 450 -37.62 -51.50 -9.19
N LEU A 451 -37.33 -52.75 -8.83
CA LEU A 451 -36.61 -53.71 -9.66
C LEU A 451 -37.59 -54.51 -10.52
N VAL A 452 -37.57 -54.25 -11.84
CA VAL A 452 -38.44 -54.91 -12.81
C VAL A 452 -37.68 -56.07 -13.45
N LEU A 453 -38.04 -57.31 -13.11
CA LEU A 453 -37.47 -58.50 -13.73
C LEU A 453 -38.18 -58.80 -15.06
N ARG A 454 -37.42 -58.84 -16.15
CA ARG A 454 -37.93 -59.19 -17.49
C ARG A 454 -37.07 -60.29 -18.11
N LYS A 455 -37.69 -61.23 -18.81
CA LYS A 455 -36.93 -62.17 -19.66
C LYS A 455 -36.46 -61.43 -20.91
N GLU A 456 -35.19 -61.60 -21.28
CA GLU A 456 -34.63 -60.99 -22.48
C GLU A 456 -35.41 -61.47 -23.72
N SER A 457 -35.88 -60.53 -24.55
CA SER A 457 -36.61 -60.88 -25.78
C SER A 457 -35.66 -61.53 -26.80
N GLU A 458 -36.06 -62.65 -27.44
CA GLU A 458 -35.24 -63.34 -28.44
C GLU A 458 -34.73 -62.44 -29.59
N PHE A 459 -35.49 -61.38 -29.91
CA PHE A 459 -35.12 -60.40 -30.92
C PHE A 459 -33.84 -59.63 -30.55
N MET A 460 -33.70 -59.19 -29.30
CA MET A 460 -32.52 -58.44 -28.83
C MET A 460 -31.25 -59.29 -28.82
N LYS A 461 -31.39 -60.60 -28.55
CA LYS A 461 -30.29 -61.56 -28.62
C LYS A 461 -29.72 -61.67 -30.05
N LYS A 462 -30.60 -61.81 -31.06
CA LYS A 462 -30.23 -61.81 -32.48
C LYS A 462 -29.65 -60.48 -32.97
N LEU A 463 -30.14 -59.35 -32.47
CA LEU A 463 -29.65 -58.03 -32.88
C LEU A 463 -28.23 -57.76 -32.32
N LYS A 464 -27.94 -58.19 -31.09
CA LYS A 464 -26.61 -58.08 -30.47
C LYS A 464 -25.56 -58.93 -31.18
N GLU A 465 -25.94 -60.09 -31.68
CA GLU A 465 -25.09 -60.95 -32.53
C GLU A 465 -24.77 -60.29 -33.89
N ASN A 466 -25.78 -59.68 -34.54
CA ASN A 466 -25.58 -59.00 -35.82
C ASN A 466 -24.76 -57.70 -35.69
N VAL A 467 -24.90 -56.95 -34.61
CA VAL A 467 -24.08 -55.73 -34.38
C VAL A 467 -22.61 -56.09 -34.15
N LYS A 468 -22.31 -57.20 -33.48
CA LYS A 468 -20.93 -57.72 -33.36
C LYS A 468 -20.32 -58.05 -34.73
N PHE A 469 -21.11 -58.55 -35.67
CA PHE A 469 -20.63 -58.88 -37.03
C PHE A 469 -20.22 -57.65 -37.84
N TYR A 470 -20.92 -56.51 -37.69
CA TYR A 470 -20.64 -55.27 -38.45
C TYR A 470 -19.78 -54.24 -37.70
N GLN A 471 -19.30 -54.61 -36.51
CA GLN A 471 -18.49 -53.77 -35.62
C GLN A 471 -17.39 -52.97 -36.35
N TYR A 472 -16.60 -53.63 -37.19
CA TYR A 472 -15.47 -52.99 -37.89
C TYR A 472 -15.89 -52.00 -38.98
N TYR A 473 -17.03 -52.21 -39.65
CA TYR A 473 -17.57 -51.28 -40.64
C TYR A 473 -18.13 -50.01 -40.00
N ILE A 474 -18.73 -50.15 -38.82
CA ILE A 474 -19.23 -49.01 -38.03
C ILE A 474 -18.04 -48.15 -37.55
N TYR A 475 -16.92 -48.75 -37.12
CA TYR A 475 -15.71 -48.00 -36.76
C TYR A 475 -15.11 -47.25 -37.96
N LEU A 476 -15.04 -47.88 -39.13
CA LEU A 476 -14.56 -47.22 -40.36
C LEU A 476 -15.41 -46.00 -40.71
N LEU A 477 -16.74 -46.12 -40.60
CA LEU A 477 -17.67 -45.02 -40.87
C LEU A 477 -17.48 -43.86 -39.87
N ILE A 478 -17.32 -44.16 -38.58
CA ILE A 478 -17.08 -43.15 -37.53
C ILE A 478 -15.77 -42.39 -37.78
N VAL A 479 -14.70 -43.09 -38.16
CA VAL A 479 -13.39 -42.46 -38.48
C VAL A 479 -13.52 -41.51 -39.68
N ILE A 480 -14.24 -41.89 -40.73
CA ILE A 480 -14.48 -41.04 -41.90
C ILE A 480 -15.26 -39.78 -41.51
N VAL A 481 -16.29 -39.90 -40.68
CA VAL A 481 -17.09 -38.75 -40.20
C VAL A 481 -16.27 -37.82 -39.30
N ILE A 482 -15.44 -38.36 -38.40
CA ILE A 482 -14.54 -37.58 -37.56
C ILE A 482 -13.53 -36.79 -38.40
N LEU A 483 -12.93 -37.42 -39.41
CA LEU A 483 -12.02 -36.74 -40.34
C LEU A 483 -12.72 -35.58 -41.06
N ILE A 484 -13.94 -35.79 -41.56
CA ILE A 484 -14.73 -34.72 -42.20
C ILE A 484 -14.98 -33.54 -41.24
N ILE A 485 -15.30 -33.80 -39.97
CA ILE A 485 -15.55 -32.76 -38.97
C ILE A 485 -14.26 -32.00 -38.61
N ILE A 486 -13.14 -32.71 -38.43
CA ILE A 486 -11.83 -32.12 -38.09
C ILE A 486 -11.35 -31.21 -39.23
N PHE A 487 -11.49 -31.63 -40.49
CA PHE A 487 -11.03 -30.84 -41.64
C PHE A 487 -11.99 -29.72 -42.05
N ARG A 488 -13.27 -29.74 -41.65
CA ARG A 488 -14.25 -28.69 -41.97
C ARG A 488 -13.87 -27.31 -41.40
N LYS A 489 -13.45 -27.24 -40.13
CA LYS A 489 -13.08 -25.95 -39.47
C LYS A 489 -11.84 -25.26 -40.03
N PRO A 490 -10.71 -25.94 -40.31
CA PRO A 490 -9.54 -25.29 -40.91
C PRO A 490 -9.83 -24.77 -42.34
N ILE A 491 -10.65 -25.49 -43.13
CA ILE A 491 -11.09 -25.04 -44.45
C ILE A 491 -11.88 -23.71 -44.36
N ILE A 492 -12.80 -23.59 -43.41
CA ILE A 492 -13.57 -22.35 -43.19
C ILE A 492 -12.69 -21.21 -42.67
N ARG A 493 -11.70 -21.50 -41.80
CA ARG A 493 -10.76 -20.49 -41.30
C ARG A 493 -9.86 -19.92 -42.40
N ILE A 494 -9.41 -20.74 -43.36
CA ILE A 494 -8.57 -20.29 -44.47
C ILE A 494 -9.36 -19.34 -45.38
N LYS A 495 -10.62 -19.64 -45.68
CA LYS A 495 -11.54 -18.77 -46.45
C LYS A 495 -11.76 -17.41 -45.77
N ASN A 496 -12.00 -17.41 -44.46
CA ASN A 496 -12.22 -16.17 -43.71
C ASN A 496 -10.93 -15.34 -43.52
N LYS A 497 -9.76 -15.99 -43.42
CA LYS A 497 -8.46 -15.31 -43.30
C LYS A 497 -8.04 -14.64 -44.61
N THR A 498 -8.35 -15.23 -45.75
CA THR A 498 -8.11 -14.60 -47.08
C THR A 498 -9.02 -13.40 -47.30
N GLN A 499 -10.29 -13.48 -46.92
CA GLN A 499 -11.24 -12.36 -47.01
C GLN A 499 -10.83 -11.17 -46.12
N LYS A 500 -10.44 -11.41 -44.87
CA LYS A 500 -9.92 -10.36 -43.96
C LYS A 500 -8.62 -9.71 -44.44
N ASN A 501 -7.73 -10.48 -45.06
CA ASN A 501 -6.48 -9.94 -45.60
C ASN A 501 -6.72 -9.10 -46.86
N TYR A 502 -7.73 -9.44 -47.67
CA TYR A 502 -8.15 -8.63 -48.81
C TYR A 502 -8.72 -7.26 -48.37
N GLU A 503 -9.57 -7.24 -47.34
CA GLU A 503 -10.09 -5.98 -46.78
C GLU A 503 -8.99 -5.11 -46.16
N LYS A 504 -8.06 -5.71 -45.41
CA LYS A 504 -6.88 -4.99 -44.90
C LYS A 504 -6.01 -4.41 -46.00
N TYR A 505 -5.86 -5.12 -47.12
CA TYR A 505 -5.11 -4.64 -48.28
C TYR A 505 -5.82 -3.46 -48.95
N LYS A 506 -7.16 -3.50 -49.07
CA LYS A 506 -7.99 -2.41 -49.62
C LYS A 506 -7.88 -1.13 -48.78
N VAL A 507 -8.01 -1.24 -47.45
CA VAL A 507 -7.85 -0.11 -46.52
C VAL A 507 -6.44 0.46 -46.53
N LYS A 508 -5.41 -0.39 -46.69
CA LYS A 508 -4.01 0.05 -46.82
C LYS A 508 -3.76 0.80 -48.13
N GLN A 509 -4.39 0.38 -49.24
CA GLN A 509 -4.33 1.12 -50.50
C GLN A 509 -5.03 2.48 -50.43
N GLU A 510 -6.19 2.57 -49.79
CA GLU A 510 -6.92 3.82 -49.60
C GLU A 510 -6.17 4.78 -48.68
N LYS A 511 -5.56 4.29 -47.59
CA LYS A 511 -4.63 5.07 -46.76
C LYS A 511 -3.43 5.58 -47.54
N LEU A 512 -2.81 4.77 -48.40
CA LEU A 512 -1.68 5.21 -49.22
C LEU A 512 -2.09 6.26 -50.27
N ARG A 513 -3.30 6.18 -50.85
CA ARG A 513 -3.83 7.21 -51.74
C ARG A 513 -4.14 8.50 -51.01
N ALA A 514 -4.78 8.43 -49.84
CA ALA A 514 -5.04 9.60 -48.98
C ALA A 514 -3.74 10.26 -48.49
N LEU A 515 -2.72 9.47 -48.17
CA LEU A 515 -1.42 9.97 -47.72
C LEU A 515 -0.63 10.60 -48.88
N LYS A 516 -0.74 10.07 -50.11
CA LYS A 516 -0.20 10.71 -51.32
C LYS A 516 -0.93 12.02 -51.67
N ILE A 517 -2.25 12.09 -51.50
CA ILE A 517 -3.03 13.32 -51.68
C ILE A 517 -2.64 14.36 -50.60
N SER A 518 -2.54 13.96 -49.33
CA SER A 518 -2.11 14.87 -48.25
C SER A 518 -0.66 15.33 -48.38
N ARG A 519 0.23 14.49 -48.96
CA ARG A 519 1.61 14.88 -49.26
C ARG A 519 1.67 15.88 -50.42
N LYS A 520 0.83 15.72 -51.45
CA LYS A 520 0.69 16.70 -52.54
C LYS A 520 0.08 18.02 -52.07
N GLU A 521 -0.96 17.99 -51.23
CA GLU A 521 -1.56 19.19 -50.62
C GLU A 521 -0.57 19.89 -49.67
N LYS A 522 0.20 19.13 -48.86
CA LYS A 522 1.28 19.69 -48.03
C LYS A 522 2.49 20.17 -48.84
N GLU A 523 2.79 19.58 -49.99
CA GLU A 523 3.81 20.09 -50.92
C GLU A 523 3.33 21.35 -51.63
N GLU A 524 2.05 21.50 -51.96
CA GLU A 524 1.49 22.75 -52.53
C GLU A 524 1.36 23.87 -51.48
N GLU A 525 0.99 23.56 -50.24
CA GLU A 525 1.02 24.51 -49.12
C GLU A 525 2.46 24.89 -48.75
N ARG A 526 3.39 23.92 -48.70
CA ARG A 526 4.82 24.20 -48.52
C ARG A 526 5.40 24.98 -49.68
N LYS A 527 4.99 24.76 -50.94
CA LYS A 527 5.43 25.58 -52.09
C LYS A 527 4.91 27.02 -52.00
N LYS A 528 3.69 27.24 -51.50
CA LYS A 528 3.12 28.59 -51.29
C LYS A 528 3.71 29.30 -50.06
N GLU A 529 4.06 28.58 -49.00
CA GLU A 529 4.81 29.11 -47.85
C GLU A 529 6.31 29.30 -48.15
N GLU A 530 6.92 28.39 -48.93
CA GLU A 530 8.30 28.49 -49.40
C GLU A 530 8.46 29.57 -50.47
N GLU A 531 7.47 29.90 -51.32
CA GLU A 531 7.57 31.09 -52.20
C GLU A 531 7.52 32.39 -51.40
N LYS A 532 6.74 32.46 -50.30
CA LYS A 532 6.69 33.60 -49.39
C LYS A 532 7.92 33.71 -48.49
N LYS A 533 8.54 32.59 -48.10
CA LYS A 533 9.79 32.56 -47.33
C LYS A 533 11.03 32.69 -48.22
N LYS A 534 11.09 32.08 -49.42
CA LYS A 534 12.19 32.23 -50.38
C LYS A 534 12.32 33.66 -50.92
N LYS A 535 11.23 34.44 -51.04
CA LYS A 535 11.33 35.89 -51.32
C LYS A 535 11.97 36.73 -50.20
N LYS A 536 11.91 36.27 -48.94
CA LYS A 536 12.54 36.92 -47.78
C LYS A 536 13.91 36.34 -47.41
N GLU A 537 14.18 35.09 -47.78
CA GLU A 537 15.43 34.37 -47.47
C GLU A 537 16.45 34.40 -48.63
N LEU A 538 16.06 34.66 -49.89
CA LEU A 538 17.01 34.90 -51.00
C LEU A 538 17.79 36.22 -50.81
N GLU A 539 17.16 37.25 -50.23
CA GLU A 539 17.82 38.54 -49.95
C GLU A 539 18.83 38.45 -48.78
N GLU A 540 18.73 37.44 -47.91
CA GLU A 540 19.61 37.25 -46.74
C GLU A 540 20.64 36.11 -46.89
N LYS A 541 20.38 35.04 -47.66
CA LYS A 541 21.29 33.87 -47.79
C LYS A 541 22.34 33.98 -48.90
N GLU A 542 22.22 34.92 -49.84
CA GLU A 542 23.28 35.18 -50.81
C GLU A 542 24.51 35.88 -50.17
N LYS A 543 24.32 36.50 -48.99
CA LYS A 543 25.37 37.21 -48.24
C LYS A 543 26.12 36.38 -47.19
N ALA A 544 25.72 35.13 -46.92
CA ALA A 544 26.18 34.45 -45.69
C ALA A 544 27.20 33.31 -45.84
N ARG A 545 26.98 32.22 -46.59
CA ARG A 545 27.79 31.00 -46.34
C ARG A 545 28.10 30.15 -47.57
N LYS A 546 28.94 30.75 -48.41
CA LYS A 546 30.02 30.11 -49.19
C LYS A 546 31.26 29.80 -48.30
N LYS A 547 31.05 29.51 -47.01
CA LYS A 547 32.11 29.26 -46.01
C LYS A 547 31.70 28.12 -45.08
N GLU A 548 32.60 27.13 -44.97
CA GLU A 548 32.65 26.03 -43.99
C GLU A 548 31.62 24.91 -44.26
N THR A 549 31.88 23.78 -44.93
CA THR A 549 33.05 22.88 -45.00
C THR A 549 33.71 22.55 -43.67
N GLU A 550 33.47 21.30 -43.27
CA GLU A 550 34.29 20.39 -42.46
C GLU A 550 33.98 20.19 -40.97
N LYS A 551 33.86 18.88 -40.65
CA LYS A 551 34.40 18.17 -39.49
C LYS A 551 33.66 18.26 -38.15
N LYS A 552 33.10 17.10 -37.77
CA LYS A 552 33.43 16.23 -36.60
C LYS A 552 32.18 15.36 -36.30
N GLU A 553 32.21 14.08 -35.94
CA GLU A 553 33.19 13.10 -35.46
C GLU A 553 32.53 11.70 -35.63
N SER A 554 33.13 10.63 -36.20
CA SER A 554 34.12 9.69 -35.61
C SER A 554 33.57 8.99 -34.33
N LYS A 555 33.53 7.67 -34.07
CA LYS A 555 34.21 6.39 -34.44
C LYS A 555 33.30 5.23 -33.90
N LYS A 556 33.36 3.91 -34.21
CA LYS A 556 34.43 2.88 -34.08
C LYS A 556 33.78 1.54 -34.57
N LYS A 557 34.30 0.82 -35.60
CA LYS A 557 35.20 -0.40 -35.56
C LYS A 557 34.54 -1.67 -34.96
N ILE A 558 34.60 -2.93 -35.45
CA ILE A 558 35.58 -3.78 -36.20
C ILE A 558 34.82 -5.08 -36.66
N LYS A 559 34.88 -5.57 -37.92
CA LYS A 559 35.75 -6.64 -38.51
C LYS A 559 35.63 -8.03 -37.81
N ILE A 560 35.27 -9.16 -38.45
CA ILE A 560 36.11 -10.05 -39.28
C ILE A 560 35.26 -11.14 -39.99
N LEU A 561 35.67 -11.47 -41.23
CA LEU A 561 35.29 -12.61 -42.08
C LEU A 561 36.42 -13.66 -42.05
N LYS A 562 36.12 -14.96 -41.99
CA LYS A 562 36.93 -15.99 -42.68
C LYS A 562 36.20 -17.33 -42.91
N LYS A 563 36.31 -17.75 -44.17
CA LYS A 563 35.99 -18.95 -44.96
C LYS A 563 36.52 -20.30 -44.41
N ILE A 564 35.74 -21.40 -44.53
CA ILE A 564 36.22 -22.82 -44.50
C ILE A 564 35.41 -23.68 -45.51
N SER A 565 36.07 -24.67 -46.11
CA SER A 565 35.83 -25.36 -47.39
C SER A 565 34.93 -26.62 -47.38
N ILE A 566 34.24 -26.84 -48.50
CA ILE A 566 33.45 -28.03 -48.86
C ILE A 566 34.37 -28.99 -49.63
N ASN A 567 34.82 -30.08 -49.00
CA ASN A 567 35.35 -31.26 -49.72
C ASN A 567 35.40 -32.56 -48.88
N LYS A 568 34.57 -32.68 -47.83
CA LYS A 568 34.45 -33.94 -47.05
C LYS A 568 33.12 -34.66 -47.23
N LEU A 569 32.10 -34.04 -47.83
CA LEU A 569 30.75 -34.64 -47.91
C LEU A 569 30.60 -35.69 -49.04
N TRP A 570 31.34 -35.54 -50.15
CA TRP A 570 31.29 -36.49 -51.27
C TRP A 570 31.95 -37.84 -50.96
N TYR A 571 32.91 -37.86 -50.02
CA TYR A 571 33.60 -39.09 -49.62
C TYR A 571 32.68 -40.03 -48.81
N TYR A 572 31.79 -39.47 -47.97
CA TYR A 572 30.86 -40.27 -47.15
C TYR A 572 29.68 -40.84 -47.95
N VAL A 573 29.22 -40.15 -49.00
CA VAL A 573 28.16 -40.66 -49.88
C VAL A 573 28.67 -41.81 -50.75
N LEU A 574 29.89 -41.71 -51.28
CA LEU A 574 30.51 -42.79 -52.06
C LEU A 574 30.79 -44.03 -51.18
N LEU A 575 31.23 -43.83 -49.94
CA LEU A 575 31.50 -44.92 -48.99
C LEU A 575 30.21 -45.63 -48.53
N PHE A 576 29.09 -44.92 -48.44
CA PHE A 576 27.78 -45.50 -48.12
C PHE A 576 27.19 -46.32 -49.28
N VAL A 577 27.32 -45.85 -50.53
CA VAL A 577 26.85 -46.60 -51.70
C VAL A 577 27.65 -47.90 -51.90
N VAL A 578 28.97 -47.85 -51.67
CA VAL A 578 29.82 -49.05 -51.72
C VAL A 578 29.48 -50.03 -50.57
N ALA A 579 29.19 -49.53 -49.36
CA ALA A 579 28.77 -50.37 -48.24
C ALA A 579 27.43 -51.08 -48.50
N VAL A 580 26.45 -50.42 -49.12
CA VAL A 580 25.15 -51.02 -49.46
C VAL A 580 25.29 -52.09 -50.54
N ILE A 581 26.16 -51.87 -51.54
CA ILE A 581 26.45 -52.87 -52.58
C ILE A 581 27.20 -54.08 -51.99
N PHE A 582 28.14 -53.85 -51.05
CA PHE A 582 28.91 -54.91 -50.41
C PHE A 582 28.06 -55.75 -49.42
N ILE A 583 27.17 -55.11 -48.65
CA ILE A 583 26.23 -55.80 -47.75
C ILE A 583 25.19 -56.60 -48.54
N GLY A 584 24.73 -56.07 -49.69
CA GLY A 584 23.84 -56.79 -50.60
C GLY A 584 24.48 -58.03 -51.23
N HIS A 585 25.78 -57.99 -51.52
CA HIS A 585 26.49 -59.13 -52.12
C HIS A 585 26.83 -60.24 -51.10
N ASN A 586 27.12 -59.87 -49.85
CA ASN A 586 27.55 -60.83 -48.81
C ASN A 586 26.38 -61.56 -48.13
N ALA A 587 25.15 -61.04 -48.21
CA ALA A 587 23.98 -61.62 -47.54
C ALA A 587 23.29 -62.79 -48.29
N ARG A 588 23.76 -63.19 -49.48
CA ARG A 588 23.29 -64.37 -50.23
C ARG A 588 21.74 -64.53 -50.34
N LEU A 589 21.00 -63.43 -50.32
CA LEU A 589 19.52 -63.42 -50.25
C LEU A 589 18.79 -63.18 -51.58
N PHE A 590 19.49 -63.19 -52.71
CA PHE A 590 18.85 -63.14 -54.03
C PHE A 590 19.27 -64.34 -54.88
N ASN A 591 18.45 -65.39 -54.81
CA ASN A 591 18.52 -66.49 -55.76
C ASN A 591 17.79 -66.04 -57.04
N ALA A 592 18.54 -65.61 -58.05
CA ALA A 592 18.02 -65.03 -59.30
C ALA A 592 17.04 -65.96 -60.07
N LYS A 593 16.97 -67.24 -59.69
CA LYS A 593 16.11 -68.26 -60.31
C LYS A 593 14.61 -68.10 -60.03
N TYR A 594 14.20 -67.32 -59.01
CA TYR A 594 12.78 -67.19 -58.61
C TYR A 594 12.16 -65.80 -58.82
N LEU A 595 12.89 -64.86 -59.44
CA LEU A 595 12.42 -63.48 -59.63
C LEU A 595 11.08 -63.40 -60.39
N HIS A 596 10.86 -64.28 -61.36
CA HIS A 596 9.64 -64.28 -62.17
C HIS A 596 8.37 -64.74 -61.39
N ILE A 597 8.53 -65.56 -60.34
CA ILE A 597 7.40 -66.04 -59.50
C ILE A 597 6.99 -64.94 -58.49
N TYR A 598 7.95 -64.21 -57.93
CA TYR A 598 7.66 -63.09 -57.02
C TYR A 598 7.00 -61.92 -57.75
N ILE A 599 7.38 -61.63 -59.00
CA ILE A 599 6.74 -60.59 -59.80
C ILE A 599 5.28 -61.00 -60.13
N LYS A 600 5.00 -62.26 -60.44
CA LYS A 600 3.66 -62.70 -60.82
C LYS A 600 2.64 -62.66 -59.67
N ASN A 601 3.05 -62.95 -58.43
CA ASN A 601 2.16 -62.90 -57.26
C ASN A 601 1.91 -61.47 -56.71
N ILE A 602 2.87 -60.55 -56.89
CA ILE A 602 2.69 -59.15 -56.53
C ILE A 602 1.63 -58.47 -57.42
N PHE A 603 1.56 -58.85 -58.70
CA PHE A 603 0.68 -58.17 -59.66
C PHE A 603 -0.79 -58.64 -59.67
N ILE A 604 -1.13 -59.81 -59.11
CA ILE A 604 -2.51 -60.34 -59.19
C ILE A 604 -3.28 -60.19 -57.86
N GLY A 605 -2.65 -60.45 -56.71
CA GLY A 605 -3.32 -60.29 -55.40
C GLY A 605 -3.40 -58.86 -54.89
N TYR A 606 -2.42 -58.02 -55.28
CA TYR A 606 -2.24 -56.68 -54.71
C TYR A 606 -2.56 -55.54 -55.68
N LEU A 607 -2.99 -55.87 -56.90
CA LEU A 607 -3.43 -54.88 -57.88
C LEU A 607 -4.54 -54.00 -57.30
N TYR A 608 -5.45 -54.57 -56.50
CA TYR A 608 -6.56 -53.84 -55.92
C TYR A 608 -6.11 -52.79 -54.89
N TYR A 609 -5.16 -53.12 -54.01
CA TYR A 609 -4.61 -52.18 -53.04
C TYR A 609 -3.72 -51.11 -53.68
N ILE A 610 -2.96 -51.49 -54.72
CA ILE A 610 -2.19 -50.55 -55.53
C ILE A 610 -3.13 -49.62 -56.30
N LEU A 611 -4.24 -50.11 -56.86
CA LEU A 611 -5.26 -49.28 -57.51
C LEU A 611 -5.95 -48.32 -56.55
N ILE A 612 -6.23 -48.72 -55.30
CA ILE A 612 -6.76 -47.82 -54.26
C ILE A 612 -5.72 -46.76 -53.88
N GLY A 613 -4.44 -47.14 -53.73
CA GLY A 613 -3.34 -46.22 -53.46
C GLY A 613 -3.10 -45.22 -54.61
N VAL A 614 -3.14 -45.70 -55.85
CA VAL A 614 -3.04 -44.84 -57.04
C VAL A 614 -4.29 -43.95 -57.17
N GLY A 615 -5.48 -44.47 -56.91
CA GLY A 615 -6.73 -43.71 -56.92
C GLY A 615 -6.73 -42.57 -55.90
N THR A 616 -6.24 -42.82 -54.68
CA THR A 616 -6.08 -41.78 -53.66
C THR A 616 -5.05 -40.74 -54.04
N ILE A 617 -3.91 -41.13 -54.65
CA ILE A 617 -2.90 -40.18 -55.15
C ILE A 617 -3.45 -39.34 -56.30
N VAL A 618 -4.21 -39.93 -57.24
CA VAL A 618 -4.84 -39.21 -58.36
C VAL A 618 -5.88 -38.22 -57.85
N VAL A 619 -6.71 -38.59 -56.88
CA VAL A 619 -7.69 -37.67 -56.25
C VAL A 619 -6.98 -36.52 -55.53
N LEU A 620 -5.89 -36.80 -54.79
CA LEU A 620 -5.06 -35.76 -54.16
C LEU A 620 -4.42 -34.84 -55.20
N PHE A 621 -3.91 -35.38 -56.30
CA PHE A 621 -3.31 -34.61 -57.38
C PHE A 621 -4.35 -33.74 -58.10
N LEU A 622 -5.55 -34.27 -58.38
CA LEU A 622 -6.66 -33.51 -58.94
C LEU A 622 -7.15 -32.41 -57.98
N LEU A 623 -7.17 -32.66 -56.67
CA LEU A 623 -7.48 -31.65 -55.66
C LEU A 623 -6.43 -30.52 -55.62
N VAL A 624 -5.14 -30.85 -55.78
CA VAL A 624 -4.05 -29.87 -55.86
C VAL A 624 -4.11 -29.07 -57.17
N LEU A 625 -4.43 -29.72 -58.29
CA LEU A 625 -4.64 -29.03 -59.57
C LEU A 625 -5.88 -28.13 -59.53
N PHE A 626 -6.97 -28.58 -58.92
CA PHE A 626 -8.19 -27.80 -58.73
C PHE A 626 -7.93 -26.59 -57.80
N TYR A 627 -7.15 -26.79 -56.74
CA TYR A 627 -6.67 -25.71 -55.86
C TYR A 627 -5.84 -24.66 -56.62
N ASN A 628 -4.94 -25.10 -57.51
CA ASN A 628 -4.12 -24.19 -58.33
C ASN A 628 -4.93 -23.52 -59.46
N TYR A 629 -5.92 -24.20 -60.04
CA TYR A 629 -6.82 -23.66 -61.06
C TYR A 629 -7.69 -22.54 -60.48
N LEU A 630 -8.23 -22.71 -59.27
CA LEU A 630 -8.98 -21.68 -58.56
C LEU A 630 -8.11 -20.47 -58.16
N GLY A 631 -6.80 -20.67 -57.96
CA GLY A 631 -5.86 -19.59 -57.64
C GLY A 631 -5.49 -18.66 -58.82
N LYS A 632 -5.73 -19.06 -60.08
CA LYS A 632 -5.21 -18.36 -61.27
C LYS A 632 -6.21 -17.45 -62.00
N LYS A 633 -7.52 -17.50 -61.70
CA LYS A 633 -8.52 -16.55 -62.26
C LYS A 633 -8.57 -15.25 -61.44
N GLY A 634 -7.59 -14.37 -61.67
CA GLY A 634 -7.49 -13.08 -60.98
C GLY A 634 -6.64 -12.04 -61.70
N LYS A 635 -6.64 -12.04 -63.04
CA LYS A 635 -6.14 -10.91 -63.83
C LYS A 635 -7.14 -10.61 -64.94
N MET A 636 -7.90 -9.53 -64.78
CA MET A 636 -8.67 -8.89 -65.85
C MET A 636 -8.15 -7.45 -66.09
N PRO A 637 -8.35 -6.90 -67.31
CA PRO A 637 -7.57 -5.81 -67.88
C PRO A 637 -7.96 -4.43 -67.37
N LYS A 638 -6.97 -3.52 -67.35
CA LYS A 638 -7.15 -2.08 -67.12
C LYS A 638 -7.73 -1.43 -68.38
N ASN A 639 -9.01 -1.08 -68.38
CA ASN A 639 -9.52 0.06 -69.14
C ASN A 639 -10.95 0.39 -68.71
N GLN A 640 -11.10 1.37 -67.83
CA GLN A 640 -12.30 2.22 -67.80
C GLN A 640 -11.98 3.53 -67.09
N ARG A 641 -11.97 4.62 -67.88
CA ARG A 641 -12.04 5.99 -67.38
C ARG A 641 -13.39 6.14 -66.67
N PHE A 642 -13.39 6.59 -65.42
CA PHE A 642 -14.60 7.07 -64.77
C PHE A 642 -14.35 8.44 -64.12
N LEU A 643 -15.30 9.31 -64.38
CA LEU A 643 -15.32 10.73 -64.15
C LEU A 643 -15.09 11.13 -62.69
N ALA A 644 -14.51 12.32 -62.52
CA ALA A 644 -14.33 13.00 -61.26
C ALA A 644 -15.66 13.24 -60.54
N PRO A 645 -15.79 12.90 -59.24
CA PRO A 645 -16.87 13.40 -58.41
C PRO A 645 -16.51 14.77 -57.81
N THR A 646 -17.55 15.58 -57.75
CA THR A 646 -17.64 17.00 -57.41
C THR A 646 -17.36 17.33 -55.94
N THR A 647 -17.09 18.62 -55.73
CA THR A 647 -16.53 19.31 -54.55
C THR A 647 -17.44 19.35 -53.30
N LEU A 648 -18.34 18.38 -53.12
CA LEU A 648 -19.40 18.43 -52.10
C LEU A 648 -19.43 17.20 -51.17
N GLU A 649 -18.28 16.61 -50.85
CA GLU A 649 -18.18 15.62 -49.75
C GLU A 649 -16.92 15.75 -48.87
N LYS A 650 -16.26 16.92 -48.87
CA LYS A 650 -15.10 17.19 -48.00
C LYS A 650 -15.44 17.45 -46.52
N LYS A 651 -16.71 17.45 -46.11
CA LYS A 651 -17.12 17.75 -44.71
C LYS A 651 -17.46 16.54 -43.82
N LYS A 652 -17.52 15.30 -44.32
CA LYS A 652 -17.82 14.11 -43.50
C LYS A 652 -16.62 13.23 -43.10
N VAL A 653 -15.40 13.54 -43.54
CA VAL A 653 -14.20 12.73 -43.22
C VAL A 653 -13.39 13.27 -42.02
N LYS A 654 -13.65 14.49 -41.54
CA LYS A 654 -13.02 15.01 -40.29
C LYS A 654 -13.70 14.54 -38.99
N LYS A 655 -14.87 13.89 -39.05
CA LYS A 655 -15.61 13.43 -37.85
C LYS A 655 -15.41 11.93 -37.51
N VAL A 656 -14.70 11.18 -38.35
CA VAL A 656 -14.43 9.73 -38.12
C VAL A 656 -13.01 9.46 -37.60
N VAL A 657 -12.07 10.41 -37.74
CA VAL A 657 -10.69 10.25 -37.24
C VAL A 657 -10.54 10.57 -35.74
N LYS A 658 -11.46 11.33 -35.13
CA LYS A 658 -11.45 11.60 -33.67
C LYS A 658 -12.07 10.48 -32.80
N LYS A 659 -12.67 9.44 -33.39
CA LYS A 659 -13.27 8.31 -32.66
C LYS A 659 -12.41 7.05 -32.62
N ALA A 660 -11.20 7.09 -33.19
CA ALA A 660 -10.25 5.97 -33.23
C ALA A 660 -9.05 6.12 -32.27
N GLU A 661 -8.98 7.19 -31.46
CA GLU A 661 -7.84 7.49 -30.58
C GLU A 661 -8.19 7.42 -29.08
N LYS A 662 -9.36 6.87 -28.72
CA LYS A 662 -9.82 6.75 -27.31
C LYS A 662 -10.10 5.32 -26.83
N LYS A 663 -9.52 4.31 -27.47
CA LYS A 663 -9.55 2.90 -27.01
C LYS A 663 -8.22 2.18 -27.26
N THR A 664 -7.14 2.67 -26.64
CA THR A 664 -5.88 1.91 -26.49
C THR A 664 -5.19 2.30 -25.18
N LYS A 665 -5.82 2.00 -24.04
CA LYS A 665 -5.19 1.84 -22.73
C LYS A 665 -6.09 0.93 -21.89
N LYS A 666 -5.93 -0.38 -22.04
CA LYS A 666 -6.32 -1.39 -21.06
C LYS A 666 -5.59 -2.70 -21.36
N GLY A 667 -5.00 -3.24 -20.30
CA GLY A 667 -4.18 -4.44 -20.15
C GLY A 667 -4.04 -5.41 -21.32
N THR A 668 -2.80 -5.64 -21.72
CA THR A 668 -2.35 -6.96 -22.19
C THR A 668 -2.37 -7.93 -21.03
N GLU A 669 -3.54 -8.51 -20.76
CA GLU A 669 -3.64 -9.75 -19.97
C GLU A 669 -3.54 -10.94 -20.91
N TRP A 670 -2.64 -11.85 -20.53
CA TRP A 670 -2.41 -13.15 -21.14
C TRP A 670 -3.71 -13.92 -21.35
N TYR A 671 -4.03 -14.20 -22.60
CA TYR A 671 -5.12 -15.11 -22.97
C TYR A 671 -4.58 -16.53 -23.13
N ASN A 672 -4.17 -17.15 -22.02
CA ASN A 672 -4.01 -18.60 -21.95
C ASN A 672 -5.38 -19.23 -21.83
N LYS A 673 -5.95 -19.69 -22.96
CA LYS A 673 -7.14 -20.56 -22.92
C LYS A 673 -6.71 -22.03 -23.03
N PRO A 674 -6.70 -22.81 -21.93
CA PRO A 674 -6.56 -24.26 -22.00
C PRO A 674 -7.76 -24.92 -22.70
N SER A 675 -8.87 -24.20 -22.93
CA SER A 675 -10.07 -24.75 -23.58
C SER A 675 -9.88 -25.18 -25.03
N TYR A 676 -8.89 -24.64 -25.75
CA TYR A 676 -8.60 -25.11 -27.12
C TYR A 676 -7.80 -26.42 -27.14
N VAL A 677 -6.93 -26.60 -26.14
CA VAL A 677 -6.18 -27.85 -25.94
C VAL A 677 -7.13 -28.93 -25.42
N ILE A 678 -7.95 -28.61 -24.41
CA ILE A 678 -8.96 -29.53 -23.87
C ILE A 678 -9.99 -29.91 -24.96
N ALA A 679 -10.45 -29.00 -25.82
CA ALA A 679 -11.40 -29.33 -26.88
C ALA A 679 -10.85 -30.25 -27.99
N ILE A 680 -9.52 -30.36 -28.14
CA ILE A 680 -8.86 -31.28 -29.09
C ILE A 680 -8.53 -32.61 -28.40
N PHE A 681 -8.04 -32.56 -27.17
CA PHE A 681 -7.64 -33.77 -26.44
C PHE A 681 -8.83 -34.54 -25.86
N LEU A 682 -9.92 -33.87 -25.48
CA LEU A 682 -11.12 -34.55 -24.94
C LEU A 682 -11.73 -35.58 -25.91
N PRO A 683 -11.98 -35.28 -27.21
CA PRO A 683 -12.47 -36.31 -28.13
C PRO A 683 -11.44 -37.40 -28.42
N ILE A 684 -10.14 -37.10 -28.37
CA ILE A 684 -9.06 -38.10 -28.53
C ILE A 684 -9.00 -39.02 -27.31
N ILE A 685 -9.14 -38.49 -26.10
CA ILE A 685 -9.17 -39.25 -24.85
C ILE A 685 -10.45 -40.09 -24.78
N ILE A 686 -11.60 -39.55 -25.17
CA ILE A 686 -12.85 -40.32 -25.26
C ILE A 686 -12.73 -41.44 -26.30
N LEU A 687 -12.10 -41.18 -27.45
CA LEU A 687 -11.86 -42.21 -28.47
C LEU A 687 -10.88 -43.28 -27.99
N LEU A 688 -9.79 -42.89 -27.32
CA LEU A 688 -8.80 -43.83 -26.76
C LEU A 688 -9.41 -44.64 -25.60
N ALA A 689 -10.23 -44.04 -24.75
CA ALA A 689 -10.95 -44.73 -23.69
C ALA A 689 -12.00 -45.68 -24.27
N ALA A 690 -12.70 -45.31 -25.34
CA ALA A 690 -13.63 -46.20 -26.04
C ALA A 690 -12.89 -47.37 -26.73
N LEU A 691 -11.73 -47.12 -27.35
CA LEU A 691 -10.89 -48.17 -27.96
C LEU A 691 -10.32 -49.13 -26.91
N ALA A 692 -9.93 -48.61 -25.74
CA ALA A 692 -9.46 -49.42 -24.61
C ALA A 692 -10.60 -50.22 -23.96
N TYR A 693 -11.76 -49.61 -23.72
CA TYR A 693 -12.94 -50.28 -23.15
C TYR A 693 -13.46 -51.44 -24.03
N LEU A 694 -13.26 -51.34 -25.35
CA LEU A 694 -13.68 -52.36 -26.31
C LEU A 694 -12.58 -53.39 -26.65
N ASN A 695 -11.43 -53.37 -25.96
CA ASN A 695 -10.26 -54.24 -26.21
C ASN A 695 -9.76 -54.23 -27.67
N LEU A 696 -10.00 -53.15 -28.42
CA LEU A 696 -9.60 -53.05 -29.83
C LEU A 696 -8.10 -52.81 -30.05
N PHE A 697 -7.36 -52.52 -28.99
CA PHE A 697 -5.93 -52.24 -29.08
C PHE A 697 -5.11 -53.46 -29.50
N ASP A 698 -5.51 -54.68 -29.10
CA ASP A 698 -4.81 -55.90 -29.49
C ASP A 698 -5.02 -56.24 -30.97
N ASP A 699 -6.26 -56.11 -31.48
CA ASP A 699 -6.57 -56.28 -32.90
C ASP A 699 -5.83 -55.27 -33.80
N ILE A 700 -5.75 -54.01 -33.37
CA ILE A 700 -5.02 -52.96 -34.10
C ILE A 700 -3.51 -53.23 -34.05
N ARG A 701 -2.98 -53.70 -32.92
CA ARG A 701 -1.57 -54.07 -32.79
C ARG A 701 -1.22 -55.19 -33.75
N ASP A 702 -2.02 -56.23 -33.81
CA ASP A 702 -1.77 -57.38 -34.69
C ASP A 702 -1.92 -57.00 -36.16
N PHE A 703 -2.84 -56.11 -36.51
CA PHE A 703 -2.93 -55.51 -37.84
C PHE A 703 -1.67 -54.70 -38.20
N PHE A 704 -1.16 -53.85 -37.30
CA PHE A 704 0.05 -53.08 -37.55
C PHE A 704 1.29 -53.98 -37.67
N VAL A 705 1.40 -55.03 -36.85
CA VAL A 705 2.48 -56.01 -36.94
C VAL A 705 2.43 -56.74 -38.28
N LEU A 706 1.24 -57.16 -38.73
CA LEU A 706 1.07 -57.86 -40.02
C LEU A 706 1.43 -56.97 -41.22
N TYR A 707 1.17 -55.66 -41.14
CA TYR A 707 1.37 -54.74 -42.26
C TYR A 707 2.54 -53.75 -42.10
N GLN A 708 3.39 -53.87 -41.07
CA GLN A 708 4.41 -52.85 -40.75
C GLN A 708 5.38 -52.60 -41.92
N TYR A 709 5.77 -53.65 -42.64
CA TYR A 709 6.73 -53.55 -43.74
C TYR A 709 6.17 -52.71 -44.90
N TYR A 710 4.86 -52.74 -45.12
CA TYR A 710 4.20 -51.95 -46.15
C TYR A 710 4.10 -50.47 -45.78
N PHE A 711 3.87 -50.17 -44.50
CA PHE A 711 3.92 -48.78 -44.01
C PHE A 711 5.31 -48.18 -44.15
N VAL A 712 6.35 -48.93 -43.77
CA VAL A 712 7.74 -48.48 -43.91
C VAL A 712 8.10 -48.27 -45.38
N LEU A 713 7.72 -49.19 -46.26
CA LEU A 713 7.95 -49.06 -47.71
C LEU A 713 7.22 -47.85 -48.30
N GLY A 714 5.96 -47.63 -47.92
CA GLY A 714 5.17 -46.47 -48.35
C GLY A 714 5.78 -45.15 -47.91
N ILE A 715 6.29 -45.06 -46.68
CA ILE A 715 7.00 -43.87 -46.17
C ILE A 715 8.31 -43.66 -46.92
N LEU A 716 9.07 -44.71 -47.21
CA LEU A 716 10.31 -44.63 -48.01
C LEU A 716 10.04 -44.08 -49.42
N ILE A 717 9.01 -44.60 -50.10
CA ILE A 717 8.61 -44.12 -51.43
C ILE A 717 8.18 -42.65 -51.37
N LEU A 718 7.40 -42.28 -50.35
CA LEU A 718 6.97 -40.89 -50.15
C LEU A 718 8.16 -39.95 -49.92
N ILE A 719 9.14 -40.36 -49.11
CA ILE A 719 10.38 -39.59 -48.87
C ILE A 719 11.16 -39.41 -50.16
N VAL A 720 11.30 -40.47 -50.98
CA VAL A 720 11.98 -40.42 -52.28
C VAL A 720 11.26 -39.45 -53.23
N ILE A 721 9.93 -39.47 -53.29
CA ILE A 721 9.15 -38.54 -54.11
C ILE A 721 9.32 -37.10 -53.63
N ILE A 722 9.30 -36.86 -52.31
CA ILE A 722 9.52 -35.52 -51.73
C ILE A 722 10.93 -35.02 -52.04
N LEU A 723 11.94 -35.89 -51.92
CA LEU A 723 13.33 -35.55 -52.25
C LEU A 723 13.49 -35.24 -53.74
N LEU A 724 12.87 -36.03 -54.63
CA LEU A 724 12.83 -35.77 -56.06
C LEU A 724 12.19 -34.41 -56.36
N ILE A 725 11.02 -34.11 -55.79
CA ILE A 725 10.34 -32.82 -55.98
C ILE A 725 11.21 -31.66 -55.46
N ARG A 726 11.92 -31.84 -54.35
CA ARG A 726 12.76 -30.81 -53.74
C ARG A 726 14.05 -30.57 -54.51
N PHE A 727 14.63 -31.61 -55.12
CA PHE A 727 15.83 -31.52 -55.97
C PHE A 727 15.54 -31.11 -57.42
N TYR A 728 14.32 -31.31 -57.92
CA TYR A 728 13.94 -30.88 -59.27
C TYR A 728 13.78 -29.36 -59.39
N LYS A 729 13.58 -28.64 -58.29
CA LYS A 729 13.32 -27.19 -58.31
C LYS A 729 14.53 -26.35 -58.74
N PRO A 730 15.78 -26.61 -58.28
CA PRO A 730 16.97 -25.94 -58.80
C PRO A 730 17.34 -26.38 -60.23
N LEU A 731 17.03 -27.63 -60.62
CA LEU A 731 17.36 -28.16 -61.95
C LEU A 731 16.52 -27.50 -63.06
N PHE A 732 15.27 -27.12 -62.75
CA PHE A 732 14.39 -26.41 -63.68
C PHE A 732 14.71 -24.92 -63.83
N GLU A 733 15.43 -24.32 -62.88
CA GLU A 733 15.98 -22.96 -63.04
C GLU A 733 17.28 -22.97 -63.86
N PHE A 734 18.07 -24.04 -63.79
CA PHE A 734 19.30 -24.22 -64.58
C PHE A 734 19.07 -24.60 -66.06
N LEU A 735 17.94 -25.26 -66.39
CA LEU A 735 17.55 -25.60 -67.78
C LEU A 735 16.78 -24.48 -68.49
N LYS A 736 16.53 -23.36 -67.80
CA LYS A 736 15.76 -22.21 -68.31
C LYS A 736 16.65 -21.00 -68.64
N GLU A 737 17.91 -21.02 -68.21
CA GLU A 737 19.01 -20.20 -68.74
C GLU A 737 19.75 -21.00 -69.82
#